data_AF-A0A6M5YRU6-F1
#
_entry.id   AF-A0A6M5YRU6-F1
#
_cell.length_a   1.000
_cell.length_b   1.000
_cell.length_c   1.000
_cell.angle_alpha   90.00
_cell.angle_beta   90.00
_cell.angle_gamma   90.00
#
_symmetry.space_group_name_H-M   'P 1'
#
loop_
_entity.id
_entity.type
_entity.pdbx_description
1 polymer ?
#
loop_
_entity_poly.entity_id
_entity_poly.type
_entity_poly.pdbx_seq_one_letter_code
_entity_poly.pdbx_strand_id
1 'polypeptide(L)'
;MNLLVAWKKVLLFGAFGAVGCLAGWLVGEPYLFVAGEVAARAGAKGAPSLISRPTSADPPPLTRDFLDRLKAVNPPPPPRDFLDRLKAAGAKSGDVQISLIWYDTNDLDLHCVDPDGFEIFWKPDHRRSRSGGELDVDRNAGCQDPIAEPVENIYWAKGTAPSGTYSVYLNFYQQCPRGPTESDYKINVLHGGERQEFKGTIRKDRTDTGPKRLIYKFQLEPKIEVFAPDTFQLAPGTSLRVPVAVRREFFQGKVEVRAERLPASVTAEPLVLQPNQSEGELVFKATDATIPGETRIKIVAAGEGVSYSVDPTLVVPRSQFSLWAVISTGVWTALLALGLCLALLAGQNRYLGKAPFASGRVPLALVVLGALAAGFVSGSVGQVLYFVFLAIGIAKLGFLVGWVLLGGLLGRGVSAFIPNLDGTKAALAGLGGGLLGAVAFWALSAAAEWIGRFGGAALLGFCIGLMVAVVEAAFRRAWLEVRFSEREIITVNLGPEPVKVGGDARASTVWARGAAAIALRYWIRDGKVYCEDVPAKREAAVTNGDTRTAGGVTVVVRTGGSPAPVRDRPPPGPAPQPPPIPGPPPAAPAPRATAALPGPVPARPAEPEYDDLPMPMGPPALTRPATPSILDLDDSPVATARPAVPAPAPKPVPPARSAPPPPKPPVPTAAKPVAPPAPKPPGPAPATAPKPGTPDSCPTCGRKAPDQSGERYCMVCDRTF
;
A
#
# COMPACT_ATOMS: atom_id res chain seq x y z
N MET A 1 26.03 4.80 -43.63
CA MET A 1 25.13 5.64 -42.81
C MET A 1 25.34 5.26 -41.35
N ASN A 2 25.90 6.12 -40.50
CA ASN A 2 26.10 5.76 -39.09
C ASN A 2 24.77 5.82 -38.34
N LEU A 3 24.08 4.68 -38.25
CA LEU A 3 22.86 4.54 -37.43
C LEU A 3 23.07 5.10 -36.02
N LEU A 4 24.24 4.86 -35.44
CA LEU A 4 24.69 5.37 -34.13
C LEU A 4 24.44 6.88 -33.92
N VAL A 5 24.61 7.72 -34.95
CA VAL A 5 24.39 9.18 -34.83
C VAL A 5 22.89 9.52 -34.76
N ALA A 6 22.07 8.84 -35.55
CA ALA A 6 20.61 9.01 -35.50
C ALA A 6 20.03 8.48 -34.16
N TRP A 7 20.48 7.30 -33.72
CA TRP A 7 20.08 6.72 -32.44
C TRP A 7 20.52 7.55 -31.23
N LYS A 8 21.71 8.17 -31.28
CA LYS A 8 22.17 9.11 -30.22
C LYS A 8 21.22 10.30 -30.06
N LYS A 9 20.68 10.86 -31.15
CA LYS A 9 19.65 11.91 -31.09
C LYS A 9 18.37 11.35 -30.46
N VAL A 10 17.85 10.23 -30.97
CA VAL A 10 16.59 9.63 -30.52
C VAL A 10 16.61 9.30 -29.02
N LEU A 11 17.68 8.70 -28.51
CA LEU A 11 17.84 8.40 -27.08
C LEU A 11 17.98 9.66 -26.22
N LEU A 12 18.66 10.71 -26.71
CA LEU A 12 18.79 11.98 -26.01
C LEU A 12 17.44 12.68 -25.82
N PHE A 13 16.58 12.69 -26.84
CA PHE A 13 15.23 13.26 -26.74
C PHE A 13 14.31 12.41 -25.85
N GLY A 14 14.45 11.09 -25.85
CA GLY A 14 13.82 10.22 -24.84
C GLY A 14 14.26 10.58 -23.42
N ALA A 15 15.57 10.75 -23.17
CA ALA A 15 16.09 11.13 -21.86
C ALA A 15 15.58 12.52 -21.39
N PHE A 16 15.55 13.51 -22.29
CA PHE A 16 14.93 14.81 -21.98
C PHE A 16 13.44 14.68 -21.67
N GLY A 17 12.70 13.85 -22.41
CA GLY A 17 11.29 13.60 -22.14
C GLY A 17 11.07 12.97 -20.76
N ALA A 18 11.88 11.97 -20.38
CA ALA A 18 11.83 11.35 -19.05
C ALA A 18 12.10 12.36 -17.93
N VAL A 19 13.15 13.17 -18.04
CA VAL A 19 13.48 14.24 -17.07
C VAL A 19 12.37 15.28 -17.00
N GLY A 20 11.77 15.64 -18.13
CA GLY A 20 10.64 16.58 -18.18
C GLY A 20 9.40 16.07 -17.45
N CYS A 21 8.99 14.82 -17.69
CA CYS A 21 7.89 14.21 -16.94
C CYS A 21 8.23 14.06 -15.45
N LEU A 22 9.46 13.71 -15.08
CA LEU A 22 9.87 13.65 -13.67
C LEU A 22 9.85 15.03 -12.98
N ALA A 23 10.23 16.11 -13.69
CA ALA A 23 10.12 17.48 -13.17
C ALA A 23 8.65 17.90 -12.97
N GLY A 24 7.75 17.51 -13.89
CA GLY A 24 6.31 17.70 -13.71
C GLY A 24 5.73 16.88 -12.55
N TRP A 25 6.19 15.65 -12.37
CA TRP A 25 5.79 14.74 -11.29
C TRP A 25 6.23 15.27 -9.92
N LEU A 26 7.45 15.81 -9.82
CA LEU A 26 8.01 16.41 -8.60
C LEU A 26 7.14 17.54 -8.05
N VAL A 27 6.48 18.31 -8.93
CA VAL A 27 5.52 19.37 -8.56
C VAL A 27 4.09 18.82 -8.40
N GLY A 28 3.73 17.83 -9.21
CA GLY A 28 2.40 17.22 -9.23
C GLY A 28 2.05 16.39 -8.00
N GLU A 29 2.99 15.61 -7.44
CA GLU A 29 2.72 14.78 -6.25
C GLU A 29 2.39 15.62 -4.99
N PRO A 30 3.17 16.66 -4.62
CA PRO A 30 2.79 17.58 -3.54
C PRO A 30 1.41 18.23 -3.77
N TYR A 31 1.08 18.57 -5.02
CA TYR A 31 -0.23 19.09 -5.37
C TYR A 31 -1.35 18.06 -5.11
N LEU A 32 -1.20 16.80 -5.53
CA LEU A 32 -2.19 15.75 -5.28
C LEU A 32 -2.39 15.49 -3.79
N PHE A 33 -1.31 15.49 -3.00
CA PHE A 33 -1.39 15.34 -1.54
C PHE A 33 -2.23 16.45 -0.90
N VAL A 34 -1.93 17.73 -1.21
CA VAL A 34 -2.69 18.87 -0.70
C VAL A 34 -4.14 18.86 -1.20
N ALA A 35 -4.38 18.48 -2.47
CA ALA A 35 -5.72 18.38 -3.02
C ALA A 35 -6.55 17.26 -2.36
N GLY A 36 -5.92 16.16 -1.94
CA GLY A 36 -6.55 15.09 -1.17
C GLY A 36 -6.95 15.55 0.25
N GLU A 37 -6.06 16.25 0.94
CA GLU A 37 -6.32 16.81 2.27
C GLU A 37 -7.47 17.85 2.25
N VAL A 38 -7.51 18.71 1.22
CA VAL A 38 -8.62 19.66 1.03
C VAL A 38 -9.94 18.94 0.75
N ALA A 39 -9.94 17.90 -0.08
CA ALA A 39 -11.13 17.07 -0.33
C ALA A 39 -11.64 16.38 0.94
N ALA A 40 -10.73 15.85 1.76
CA ALA A 40 -11.06 15.19 3.02
C ALA A 40 -11.75 16.15 4.01
N ARG A 41 -11.27 17.41 4.10
CA ARG A 41 -11.89 18.46 4.92
C ARG A 41 -13.24 18.93 4.37
N ALA A 42 -13.44 18.88 3.06
CA ALA A 42 -14.71 19.18 2.39
C ALA A 42 -15.73 18.02 2.41
N GLY A 43 -15.43 16.90 3.09
CA GLY A 43 -16.28 15.71 3.14
C GLY A 43 -16.25 14.83 1.88
N ALA A 44 -15.47 15.20 0.86
CA ALA A 44 -15.33 14.47 -0.40
C ALA A 44 -14.21 13.40 -0.34
N LYS A 45 -14.19 12.59 0.74
CA LYS A 45 -13.20 11.52 0.91
C LYS A 45 -13.35 10.43 -0.17
N GLY A 46 -12.22 9.93 -0.68
CA GLY A 46 -12.14 8.60 -1.32
C GLY A 46 -12.70 8.45 -2.74
N ALA A 47 -12.96 9.53 -3.48
CA ALA A 47 -13.36 9.42 -4.89
C ALA A 47 -12.22 8.77 -5.72
N PRO A 48 -12.47 7.66 -6.45
CA PRO A 48 -11.44 6.99 -7.22
C PRO A 48 -11.00 7.85 -8.41
N SER A 49 -9.70 7.95 -8.65
CA SER A 49 -9.15 8.67 -9.80
C SER A 49 -8.19 7.81 -10.63
N LEU A 50 -7.94 8.22 -11.87
CA LEU A 50 -6.87 7.69 -12.70
C LEU A 50 -5.49 7.83 -12.04
N ILE A 51 -5.33 8.90 -11.25
CA ILE A 51 -4.19 9.24 -10.38
C ILE A 51 -3.99 8.23 -9.24
N SER A 52 -5.04 8.06 -8.44
CA SER A 52 -5.00 7.52 -7.09
C SER A 52 -6.11 6.51 -6.84
N ARG A 53 -5.74 5.35 -6.30
CA ARG A 53 -6.72 4.49 -5.63
C ARG A 53 -7.18 5.24 -4.37
N PRO A 54 -8.39 5.00 -3.86
CA PRO A 54 -8.73 5.49 -2.54
C PRO A 54 -7.74 4.87 -1.54
N THR A 55 -7.12 5.70 -0.68
CA THR A 55 -6.31 5.22 0.44
C THR A 55 -7.11 4.17 1.20
N SER A 56 -6.47 3.07 1.62
CA SER A 56 -7.10 2.02 2.43
C SER A 56 -7.93 2.67 3.53
N ALA A 57 -9.25 2.45 3.51
CA ALA A 57 -10.14 3.18 4.38
C ALA A 57 -9.74 2.93 5.85
N ASP A 58 -9.76 3.99 6.65
CA ASP A 58 -9.46 3.92 8.08
C ASP A 58 -10.26 2.76 8.70
N PRO A 59 -9.64 1.89 9.54
CA PRO A 59 -10.34 0.74 10.10
C PRO A 59 -11.62 1.22 10.81
N PRO A 60 -12.76 0.53 10.63
CA PRO A 60 -14.04 1.01 11.13
C PRO A 60 -13.96 1.24 12.65
N PRO A 61 -14.46 2.38 13.15
CA PRO A 61 -14.32 2.73 14.56
C PRO A 61 -15.02 1.67 15.43
N LEU A 62 -14.26 1.10 16.38
CA LEU A 62 -14.81 0.15 17.35
C LEU A 62 -15.92 0.84 18.14
N THR A 63 -17.13 0.32 18.02
CA THR A 63 -18.30 0.90 18.69
C THR A 63 -18.21 0.68 20.20
N ARG A 64 -18.85 1.56 20.97
CA ARG A 64 -18.92 1.39 22.43
C ARG A 64 -19.61 0.07 22.81
N ASP A 65 -20.63 -0.34 22.05
CA ASP A 65 -21.30 -1.63 22.19
C ASP A 65 -20.34 -2.81 21.99
N PHE A 66 -19.47 -2.77 20.97
CA PHE A 66 -18.41 -3.79 20.79
C PHE A 66 -17.49 -3.89 22.02
N LEU A 67 -17.05 -2.75 22.58
CA LEU A 67 -16.18 -2.72 23.76
C LEU A 67 -16.88 -3.16 25.05
N ASP A 68 -18.18 -2.92 25.19
CA ASP A 68 -18.97 -3.31 26.37
C ASP A 68 -19.34 -4.81 26.31
N ARG A 69 -19.65 -5.35 25.11
CA ARG A 69 -19.81 -6.80 24.89
C ARG A 69 -18.56 -7.60 25.23
N LEU A 70 -17.37 -7.09 24.91
CA LEU A 70 -16.11 -7.74 25.29
C LEU A 70 -15.92 -7.85 26.81
N LYS A 71 -16.46 -6.92 27.60
CA LYS A 71 -16.21 -6.80 29.05
C LYS A 71 -17.24 -7.50 29.95
N ALA A 72 -18.48 -7.66 29.49
CA ALA A 72 -19.53 -8.28 30.31
C ALA A 72 -19.35 -9.80 30.41
N VAL A 73 -18.92 -10.29 31.59
CA VAL A 73 -19.54 -11.34 32.44
C VAL A 73 -18.69 -11.41 33.73
N ASN A 74 -19.29 -11.03 34.87
CA ASN A 74 -18.79 -11.39 36.20
C ASN A 74 -19.77 -12.42 36.81
N PRO A 75 -19.28 -13.53 37.36
CA PRO A 75 -20.15 -14.52 38.00
C PRO A 75 -20.82 -13.94 39.27
N PRO A 76 -21.96 -14.49 39.70
CA PRO A 76 -22.58 -14.09 40.96
C PRO A 76 -21.63 -14.33 42.14
N PRO A 77 -21.68 -13.50 43.20
CA PRO A 77 -20.88 -13.71 44.40
C PRO A 77 -21.31 -15.00 45.13
N PRO A 78 -20.41 -15.64 45.90
CA PRO A 78 -20.80 -16.77 46.74
C PRO A 78 -21.76 -16.34 47.86
N PRO A 79 -22.55 -17.28 48.43
CA PRO A 79 -23.37 -17.02 49.61
C PRO A 79 -22.53 -16.49 50.79
N ARG A 80 -23.14 -15.74 51.72
CA ARG A 80 -22.40 -14.97 52.75
C ARG A 80 -21.51 -15.84 53.65
N ASP A 81 -21.99 -17.00 54.05
CA ASP A 81 -21.25 -17.96 54.89
C ASP A 81 -20.02 -18.54 54.20
N PHE A 82 -20.07 -18.74 52.88
CA PHE A 82 -18.87 -19.01 52.07
C PHE A 82 -17.98 -17.77 51.94
N LEU A 83 -18.57 -16.61 51.60
CA LEU A 83 -17.85 -15.38 51.29
C LEU A 83 -16.91 -14.95 52.42
N ASP A 84 -17.40 -14.92 53.66
CA ASP A 84 -16.63 -14.45 54.81
C ASP A 84 -15.48 -15.43 55.14
N ARG A 85 -15.73 -16.73 55.10
CA ARG A 85 -14.70 -17.77 55.35
C ARG A 85 -13.65 -17.84 54.25
N LEU A 86 -14.06 -17.83 52.98
CA LEU A 86 -13.15 -17.78 51.82
C LEU A 86 -12.24 -16.56 51.88
N LYS A 87 -12.80 -15.39 52.22
CA LYS A 87 -12.04 -14.15 52.38
C LYS A 87 -11.07 -14.21 53.56
N ALA A 88 -11.48 -14.77 54.69
CA ALA A 88 -10.61 -14.95 55.86
C ALA A 88 -9.47 -15.95 55.61
N ALA A 89 -9.71 -16.97 54.79
CA ALA A 89 -8.70 -17.96 54.42
C ALA A 89 -7.77 -17.52 53.27
N GLY A 90 -8.09 -16.42 52.59
CA GLY A 90 -7.32 -15.93 51.43
C GLY A 90 -7.59 -16.70 50.13
N ALA A 91 -8.73 -17.38 50.02
CA ALA A 91 -9.09 -18.23 48.88
C ALA A 91 -9.22 -17.43 47.58
N LYS A 92 -8.72 -18.03 46.49
CA LYS A 92 -8.79 -17.51 45.13
C LYS A 92 -10.06 -17.98 44.41
N SER A 93 -10.29 -17.43 43.23
CA SER A 93 -11.47 -17.70 42.40
C SER A 93 -11.11 -17.56 40.91
N GLY A 94 -12.00 -17.99 40.02
CA GLY A 94 -11.84 -17.92 38.57
C GLY A 94 -13.07 -18.49 37.86
N ASP A 95 -12.88 -19.19 36.73
CA ASP A 95 -14.02 -19.69 35.93
C ASP A 95 -14.71 -20.91 36.56
N VAL A 96 -13.94 -21.70 37.30
CA VAL A 96 -14.40 -22.79 38.15
C VAL A 96 -13.92 -22.53 39.56
N GLN A 97 -14.82 -22.58 40.53
CA GLN A 97 -14.50 -22.53 41.96
C GLN A 97 -15.41 -23.48 42.70
N ILE A 98 -14.82 -24.42 43.43
CA ILE A 98 -15.51 -25.38 44.28
C ILE A 98 -15.06 -25.10 45.70
N SER A 99 -16.00 -24.75 46.57
CA SER A 99 -15.72 -24.44 47.97
C SER A 99 -16.53 -25.35 48.88
N LEU A 100 -15.92 -25.86 49.94
CA LEU A 100 -16.54 -26.70 50.98
C LEU A 100 -16.51 -25.94 52.30
N ILE A 101 -17.61 -25.94 53.07
CA ILE A 101 -17.67 -25.46 54.46
C ILE A 101 -18.44 -26.45 55.33
N TRP A 102 -18.05 -26.58 56.60
CA TRP A 102 -18.75 -27.38 57.61
C TRP A 102 -18.76 -26.67 58.97
N TYR A 103 -19.40 -27.27 59.98
CA TYR A 103 -19.78 -26.57 61.22
C TYR A 103 -19.22 -27.23 62.50
N ASP A 104 -18.11 -27.94 62.37
CA ASP A 104 -17.41 -28.59 63.47
C ASP A 104 -15.88 -28.68 63.21
N THR A 105 -15.17 -29.34 64.11
CA THR A 105 -13.70 -29.47 64.11
C THR A 105 -13.17 -30.70 63.38
N ASN A 106 -13.99 -31.51 62.71
CA ASN A 106 -13.53 -32.68 61.95
C ASN A 106 -12.74 -32.28 60.70
N ASP A 107 -12.07 -33.27 60.12
CA ASP A 107 -11.26 -33.15 58.91
C ASP A 107 -12.05 -33.72 57.71
N LEU A 108 -12.51 -32.83 56.83
CA LEU A 108 -13.28 -33.16 55.63
C LEU A 108 -12.53 -32.68 54.39
N ASP A 109 -12.08 -33.61 53.54
CA ASP A 109 -11.40 -33.23 52.29
C ASP A 109 -12.41 -32.93 51.18
N LEU A 110 -12.15 -31.85 50.46
CA LEU A 110 -12.69 -31.58 49.15
C LEU A 110 -11.81 -32.23 48.06
N HIS A 111 -12.46 -33.01 47.20
CA HIS A 111 -11.83 -33.70 46.09
C HIS A 111 -12.46 -33.26 44.77
N CYS A 112 -11.65 -33.02 43.74
CA CYS A 112 -12.15 -32.82 42.38
C CYS A 112 -11.34 -33.62 41.36
N VAL A 113 -12.03 -34.48 40.59
CA VAL A 113 -11.46 -35.08 39.38
C VAL A 113 -11.76 -34.17 38.21
N ASP A 114 -10.72 -33.73 37.51
CA ASP A 114 -10.79 -32.81 36.38
C ASP A 114 -10.98 -33.54 35.02
N PRO A 115 -11.15 -32.80 33.90
CA PRO A 115 -11.32 -33.39 32.57
C PRO A 115 -10.18 -34.29 32.09
N ASP A 116 -8.96 -34.08 32.56
CA ASP A 116 -7.79 -34.91 32.22
C ASP A 116 -7.76 -36.21 33.05
N GLY A 117 -8.72 -36.38 33.96
CA GLY A 117 -8.80 -37.50 34.90
C GLY A 117 -7.90 -37.33 36.13
N PHE A 118 -7.30 -36.16 36.33
CA PHE A 118 -6.43 -35.90 37.48
C PHE A 118 -7.27 -35.56 38.71
N GLU A 119 -7.02 -36.26 39.82
CA GLU A 119 -7.67 -35.98 41.09
C GLU A 119 -6.88 -34.93 41.90
N ILE A 120 -7.50 -33.80 42.17
CA ILE A 120 -7.02 -32.73 43.04
C ILE A 120 -7.53 -32.96 44.46
N PHE A 121 -6.61 -33.01 45.43
CA PHE A 121 -6.88 -33.14 46.87
C PHE A 121 -5.64 -32.78 47.72
N TRP A 122 -5.72 -32.92 49.05
CA TRP A 122 -4.75 -32.41 50.04
C TRP A 122 -3.29 -32.81 49.80
N LYS A 123 -3.03 -34.00 49.22
CA LYS A 123 -1.68 -34.55 49.04
C LYS A 123 -0.77 -33.62 48.23
N PRO A 124 0.47 -33.33 48.68
CA PRO A 124 1.34 -32.33 48.04
C PRO A 124 1.54 -32.46 46.53
N ASP A 125 1.64 -33.68 46.02
CA ASP A 125 1.78 -34.03 44.60
C ASP A 125 0.46 -34.00 43.80
N HIS A 126 -0.67 -33.90 44.49
CA HIS A 126 -2.02 -33.81 43.94
C HIS A 126 -2.72 -32.46 44.16
N ARG A 127 -2.15 -31.52 44.93
CA ARG A 127 -2.79 -30.20 45.16
C ARG A 127 -2.94 -29.33 43.90
N ARG A 128 -2.21 -29.64 42.83
CA ARG A 128 -2.19 -28.86 41.58
C ARG A 128 -2.24 -29.78 40.36
N SER A 129 -3.26 -29.61 39.52
CA SER A 129 -3.34 -30.31 38.23
C SER A 129 -2.58 -29.56 37.13
N ARG A 130 -2.19 -30.30 36.09
CA ARG A 130 -1.68 -29.75 34.83
C ARG A 130 -2.74 -28.95 34.06
N SER A 131 -4.03 -29.19 34.33
CA SER A 131 -5.14 -28.38 33.83
C SER A 131 -5.23 -26.97 34.44
N GLY A 132 -4.37 -26.65 35.42
CA GLY A 132 -4.33 -25.35 36.10
C GLY A 132 -5.22 -25.25 37.35
N GLY A 133 -5.86 -26.35 37.77
CA GLY A 133 -6.62 -26.41 39.02
C GLY A 133 -5.72 -26.49 40.24
N GLU A 134 -6.07 -25.79 41.32
CA GLU A 134 -5.32 -25.78 42.59
C GLU A 134 -6.26 -25.88 43.80
N LEU A 135 -5.93 -26.77 44.76
CA LEU A 135 -6.44 -26.76 46.14
C LEU A 135 -5.63 -25.74 46.96
N ASP A 136 -6.08 -24.49 46.97
CA ASP A 136 -5.37 -23.35 47.56
C ASP A 136 -5.72 -23.13 49.04
N VAL A 137 -6.90 -23.58 49.47
CA VAL A 137 -7.30 -23.60 50.88
C VAL A 137 -7.72 -24.99 51.29
N ASP A 138 -7.14 -25.41 52.41
CA ASP A 138 -7.31 -26.67 53.10
C ASP A 138 -7.33 -26.35 54.60
N ARG A 139 -8.25 -26.97 55.35
CA ARG A 139 -8.51 -26.63 56.76
C ARG A 139 -8.89 -27.85 57.57
N ASN A 140 -8.40 -27.87 58.81
CA ASN A 140 -8.47 -28.97 59.77
C ASN A 140 -7.61 -30.20 59.43
N ALA A 141 -6.82 -30.18 58.34
CA ALA A 141 -5.90 -31.25 57.94
C ALA A 141 -5.14 -31.92 59.09
N GLY A 142 -5.31 -33.23 59.20
CA GLY A 142 -4.69 -34.08 60.21
C GLY A 142 -5.08 -33.74 61.65
N CYS A 143 -6.16 -33.00 61.86
CA CYS A 143 -6.66 -32.54 63.16
C CYS A 143 -5.62 -31.75 64.00
N GLN A 144 -4.66 -31.07 63.36
CA GLN A 144 -3.55 -30.40 64.07
C GLN A 144 -4.01 -29.16 64.85
N ASP A 145 -4.58 -28.17 64.14
CA ASP A 145 -5.14 -26.94 64.70
C ASP A 145 -6.59 -26.72 64.18
N PRO A 146 -7.56 -27.57 64.57
CA PRO A 146 -8.89 -27.56 63.96
C PRO A 146 -9.75 -26.39 64.45
N ILE A 147 -10.47 -25.77 63.53
CA ILE A 147 -11.45 -24.71 63.80
C ILE A 147 -12.88 -25.21 63.55
N ALA A 148 -13.87 -24.58 64.19
CA ALA A 148 -15.29 -24.92 64.06
C ALA A 148 -15.99 -24.25 62.87
N GLU A 149 -15.32 -23.29 62.21
CA GLU A 149 -15.80 -22.63 60.98
C GLU A 149 -14.83 -22.79 59.79
N PRO A 150 -14.45 -24.02 59.42
CA PRO A 150 -13.49 -24.29 58.35
C PRO A 150 -14.05 -24.04 56.95
N VAL A 151 -13.13 -23.99 55.99
CA VAL A 151 -13.39 -23.88 54.55
C VAL A 151 -12.27 -24.54 53.77
N GLU A 152 -12.61 -25.27 52.70
CA GLU A 152 -11.68 -25.68 51.65
C GLU A 152 -12.07 -25.05 50.31
N ASN A 153 -11.11 -24.92 49.40
CA ASN A 153 -11.32 -24.31 48.08
C ASN A 153 -10.42 -24.94 47.01
N ILE A 154 -11.04 -25.45 45.94
CA ILE A 154 -10.38 -25.80 44.68
C ILE A 154 -10.83 -24.80 43.62
N TYR A 155 -9.90 -24.24 42.85
CA TYR A 155 -10.25 -23.31 41.78
C TYR A 155 -9.38 -23.49 40.53
N TRP A 156 -9.91 -23.06 39.39
CA TRP A 156 -9.15 -22.80 38.16
C TRP A 156 -9.18 -21.29 37.90
N ALA A 157 -8.05 -20.70 37.56
CA ALA A 157 -7.96 -19.27 37.26
C ALA A 157 -8.81 -18.89 36.03
N LYS A 158 -9.16 -17.60 35.93
CA LYS A 158 -9.92 -17.08 34.78
C LYS A 158 -9.14 -17.30 33.48
N GLY A 159 -9.78 -17.91 32.49
CA GLY A 159 -9.21 -18.31 31.21
C GLY A 159 -8.41 -19.63 31.23
N THR A 160 -8.36 -20.38 32.33
CA THR A 160 -7.54 -21.61 32.42
C THR A 160 -8.32 -22.91 32.58
N ALA A 161 -9.60 -22.88 32.96
CA ALA A 161 -10.40 -24.10 33.11
C ALA A 161 -10.62 -24.80 31.74
N PRO A 162 -10.20 -26.06 31.55
CA PRO A 162 -10.50 -26.79 30.32
C PRO A 162 -11.99 -27.16 30.22
N SER A 163 -12.50 -27.25 28.99
CA SER A 163 -13.76 -27.94 28.71
C SER A 163 -13.66 -29.43 29.06
N GLY A 164 -14.74 -30.02 29.55
CA GLY A 164 -14.79 -31.43 29.91
C GLY A 164 -15.60 -31.72 31.15
N THR A 165 -15.52 -32.95 31.64
CA THR A 165 -16.27 -33.43 32.80
C THR A 165 -15.50 -33.18 34.09
N TYR A 166 -16.13 -32.56 35.07
CA TYR A 166 -15.62 -32.37 36.43
C TYR A 166 -16.48 -33.18 37.39
N SER A 167 -15.84 -33.88 38.33
CA SER A 167 -16.53 -34.67 39.35
C SER A 167 -16.07 -34.24 40.75
N VAL A 168 -16.99 -33.71 41.55
CA VAL A 168 -16.75 -33.16 42.88
C VAL A 168 -17.14 -34.19 43.93
N TYR A 169 -16.18 -34.56 44.79
CA TYR A 169 -16.38 -35.52 45.86
C TYR A 169 -16.10 -34.88 47.22
N LEU A 170 -16.76 -35.40 48.24
CA LEU A 170 -16.52 -35.08 49.65
C LEU A 170 -16.02 -36.35 50.35
N ASN A 171 -14.93 -36.22 51.11
CA ASN A 171 -14.37 -37.29 51.93
C ASN A 171 -14.43 -36.90 53.41
N PHE A 172 -14.83 -37.83 54.28
CA PHE A 172 -14.68 -37.65 55.73
C PHE A 172 -13.39 -38.35 56.14
N TYR A 173 -12.29 -37.59 56.09
CA TYR A 173 -10.94 -38.11 56.30
C TYR A 173 -10.72 -38.57 57.74
N GLN A 174 -10.92 -37.67 58.69
CA GLN A 174 -10.63 -37.95 60.10
C GLN A 174 -11.65 -37.28 61.03
N GLN A 175 -12.18 -38.08 61.96
CA GLN A 175 -12.89 -37.54 63.12
C GLN A 175 -11.87 -37.01 64.12
N CYS A 176 -11.92 -35.72 64.42
CA CYS A 176 -10.95 -35.06 65.28
C CYS A 176 -11.33 -35.23 66.77
N PRO A 177 -10.38 -35.04 67.71
CA PRO A 177 -10.66 -35.12 69.13
C PRO A 177 -11.80 -34.18 69.53
N ARG A 178 -12.85 -34.73 70.17
CA ARG A 178 -14.12 -34.05 70.53
C ARG A 178 -15.02 -33.63 69.35
N GLY A 179 -14.67 -33.96 68.11
CA GLY A 179 -15.53 -33.78 66.95
C GLY A 179 -16.70 -34.78 66.92
N PRO A 180 -17.86 -34.43 66.34
CA PRO A 180 -19.01 -35.32 66.23
C PRO A 180 -18.75 -36.49 65.27
N THR A 181 -19.55 -37.55 65.35
CA THR A 181 -19.50 -38.70 64.41
C THR A 181 -20.18 -38.41 63.07
N GLU A 182 -20.86 -37.28 62.96
CA GLU A 182 -21.57 -36.78 61.79
C GLU A 182 -21.33 -35.27 61.66
N SER A 183 -21.02 -34.83 60.45
CA SER A 183 -20.71 -33.43 60.13
C SER A 183 -21.67 -32.87 59.11
N ASP A 184 -22.26 -31.71 59.43
CA ASP A 184 -23.08 -30.92 58.51
C ASP A 184 -22.16 -30.14 57.56
N TYR A 185 -22.38 -30.26 56.26
CA TYR A 185 -21.58 -29.60 55.24
C TYR A 185 -22.43 -28.83 54.22
N LYS A 186 -21.78 -27.84 53.59
CA LYS A 186 -22.25 -27.20 52.36
C LYS A 186 -21.12 -27.14 51.35
N ILE A 187 -21.44 -27.34 50.08
CA ILE A 187 -20.51 -27.15 48.95
C ILE A 187 -21.11 -26.15 47.97
N ASN A 188 -20.34 -25.12 47.61
CA ASN A 188 -20.69 -24.17 46.56
C ASN A 188 -19.84 -24.44 45.32
N VAL A 189 -20.47 -24.60 44.17
CA VAL A 189 -19.80 -24.83 42.88
C VAL A 189 -20.14 -23.68 41.93
N LEU A 190 -19.15 -22.88 41.57
CA LEU A 190 -19.16 -22.00 40.42
C LEU A 190 -18.69 -22.79 39.20
N HIS A 191 -19.51 -22.85 38.16
CA HIS A 191 -19.16 -23.37 36.83
C HIS A 191 -20.08 -22.75 35.78
N GLY A 192 -19.62 -22.57 34.54
CA GLY A 192 -20.43 -21.99 33.46
C GLY A 192 -20.96 -20.57 33.71
N GLY A 193 -20.42 -19.85 34.70
CA GLY A 193 -20.92 -18.54 35.15
C GLY A 193 -22.06 -18.59 36.18
N GLU A 194 -22.55 -19.79 36.55
CA GLU A 194 -23.60 -19.99 37.56
C GLU A 194 -23.02 -20.57 38.86
N ARG A 195 -23.68 -20.30 40.00
CA ARG A 195 -23.34 -20.92 41.30
C ARG A 195 -24.46 -21.84 41.76
N GLN A 196 -24.09 -23.07 42.12
CA GLN A 196 -24.98 -24.06 42.72
C GLN A 196 -24.51 -24.41 44.14
N GLU A 197 -25.46 -24.62 45.06
CA GLU A 197 -25.18 -24.92 46.46
C GLU A 197 -25.78 -26.27 46.84
N PHE A 198 -24.94 -27.15 47.38
CA PHE A 198 -25.30 -28.48 47.86
C PHE A 198 -25.15 -28.51 49.38
N LYS A 199 -26.06 -29.20 50.08
CA LYS A 199 -26.04 -29.35 51.54
C LYS A 199 -26.29 -30.79 51.92
N GLY A 200 -25.76 -31.22 53.05
CA GLY A 200 -26.06 -32.54 53.59
C GLY A 200 -25.27 -32.82 54.85
N THR A 201 -25.35 -34.08 55.30
CA THR A 201 -24.55 -34.62 56.40
C THR A 201 -23.65 -35.74 55.87
N ILE A 202 -22.48 -35.90 56.50
CA ILE A 202 -21.54 -36.98 56.22
C ILE A 202 -21.06 -37.62 57.52
N ARG A 203 -20.84 -38.93 57.51
CA ARG A 203 -20.33 -39.72 58.64
C ARG A 203 -19.05 -40.43 58.23
N LYS A 204 -18.12 -40.64 59.16
CA LYS A 204 -16.91 -41.43 58.86
C LYS A 204 -17.32 -42.89 58.64
N ASP A 205 -16.98 -43.44 57.48
CA ASP A 205 -17.22 -44.87 57.19
C ASP A 205 -16.20 -45.74 57.95
N ARG A 206 -16.51 -47.03 58.15
CA ARG A 206 -15.72 -47.94 59.02
C ARG A 206 -14.37 -48.38 58.45
N THR A 207 -13.96 -47.86 57.30
CA THR A 207 -12.67 -48.14 56.68
C THR A 207 -11.82 -46.88 56.68
N ASP A 208 -10.52 -47.01 56.96
CA ASP A 208 -9.59 -45.86 57.03
C ASP A 208 -9.37 -45.13 55.68
N THR A 209 -9.98 -45.64 54.62
CA THR A 209 -10.09 -45.00 53.29
C THR A 209 -11.54 -45.11 52.79
N GLY A 210 -12.49 -44.56 53.55
CA GLY A 210 -13.91 -44.60 53.21
C GLY A 210 -14.21 -44.11 51.78
N PRO A 211 -15.26 -44.64 51.12
CA PRO A 211 -15.59 -44.28 49.75
C PRO A 211 -16.00 -42.81 49.66
N LYS A 212 -15.17 -41.99 49.00
CA LYS A 212 -15.42 -40.57 48.73
C LYS A 212 -16.80 -40.40 48.09
N ARG A 213 -17.66 -39.57 48.68
CA ARG A 213 -19.04 -39.38 48.23
C ARG A 213 -19.07 -38.41 47.06
N LEU A 214 -19.53 -38.86 45.88
CA LEU A 214 -19.81 -37.95 44.76
C LEU A 214 -20.95 -37.00 45.17
N ILE A 215 -20.68 -35.69 45.13
CA ILE A 215 -21.63 -34.64 45.47
C ILE A 215 -22.26 -34.06 44.21
N TYR A 216 -21.41 -33.74 43.21
CA TYR A 216 -21.86 -33.09 41.99
C TYR A 216 -20.95 -33.47 40.82
N LYS A 217 -21.53 -33.54 39.62
CA LYS A 217 -20.83 -33.83 38.38
C LYS A 217 -21.36 -32.89 37.31
N PHE A 218 -20.47 -32.13 36.68
CA PHE A 218 -20.83 -31.14 35.66
C PHE A 218 -19.92 -31.26 34.44
N GLN A 219 -20.39 -30.70 33.33
CA GLN A 219 -19.71 -30.67 32.05
C GLN A 219 -19.54 -29.21 31.64
N LEU A 220 -18.31 -28.80 31.33
CA LEU A 220 -18.05 -27.53 30.66
C LEU A 220 -17.94 -27.79 29.16
N GLU A 221 -18.82 -27.17 28.39
CA GLU A 221 -18.77 -27.22 26.93
C GLU A 221 -17.86 -26.11 26.39
N PRO A 222 -17.00 -26.40 25.40
CA PRO A 222 -16.20 -25.36 24.77
C PRO A 222 -17.11 -24.47 23.92
N LYS A 223 -16.96 -23.16 24.06
CA LYS A 223 -17.75 -22.17 23.33
C LYS A 223 -16.87 -21.06 22.80
N ILE A 224 -17.12 -20.67 21.56
CA ILE A 224 -16.47 -19.52 20.91
C ILE A 224 -17.55 -18.55 20.43
N GLU A 225 -17.27 -17.25 20.56
CA GLU A 225 -18.13 -16.19 20.02
C GLU A 225 -17.24 -15.22 19.24
N VAL A 226 -17.63 -14.89 18.00
CA VAL A 226 -16.90 -13.92 17.18
C VAL A 226 -17.62 -12.58 17.14
N PHE A 227 -16.86 -11.51 17.35
CA PHE A 227 -17.30 -10.11 17.33
C PHE A 227 -16.63 -9.40 16.16
N ALA A 228 -17.43 -8.82 15.28
CA ALA A 228 -16.99 -7.99 14.16
C ALA A 228 -17.92 -6.77 14.05
N PRO A 229 -17.51 -5.68 13.39
CA PRO A 229 -18.38 -4.53 13.13
C PRO A 229 -19.63 -4.92 12.33
N ASP A 230 -20.82 -4.52 12.79
CA ASP A 230 -22.11 -4.85 12.16
C ASP A 230 -22.22 -4.34 10.71
N THR A 231 -21.50 -3.26 10.38
CA THR A 231 -21.48 -2.65 9.04
C THR A 231 -20.14 -1.99 8.78
N PHE A 232 -19.58 -2.20 7.58
CA PHE A 232 -18.34 -1.55 7.15
C PHE A 232 -18.33 -1.31 5.63
N GLN A 233 -17.56 -0.30 5.20
CA GLN A 233 -17.50 0.14 3.81
C GLN A 233 -16.21 -0.29 3.12
N LEU A 234 -16.30 -0.91 1.95
CA LEU A 234 -15.15 -1.31 1.13
C LEU A 234 -15.26 -0.66 -0.26
N ALA A 235 -14.36 0.29 -0.54
CA ALA A 235 -14.31 0.96 -1.84
C ALA A 235 -13.74 0.03 -2.93
N PRO A 236 -14.28 0.05 -4.16
CA PRO A 236 -13.72 -0.72 -5.28
C PRO A 236 -12.22 -0.45 -5.48
N GLY A 237 -11.45 -1.50 -5.77
CA GLY A 237 -9.99 -1.41 -5.98
C GLY A 237 -9.15 -1.23 -4.72
N THR A 238 -9.74 -1.31 -3.51
CA THR A 238 -9.02 -1.12 -2.24
C THR A 238 -8.96 -2.38 -1.37
N SER A 239 -8.07 -2.37 -0.38
CA SER A 239 -8.09 -3.31 0.74
C SER A 239 -8.53 -2.62 2.04
N LEU A 240 -9.38 -3.30 2.81
CA LEU A 240 -9.80 -2.91 4.14
C LEU A 240 -9.33 -3.94 5.15
N ARG A 241 -8.86 -3.47 6.31
CA ARG A 241 -8.64 -4.31 7.48
C ARG A 241 -9.81 -4.15 8.43
N VAL A 242 -10.50 -5.26 8.70
CA VAL A 242 -11.63 -5.28 9.63
C VAL A 242 -11.16 -5.91 10.94
N PRO A 243 -11.19 -5.20 12.08
CA PRO A 243 -10.85 -5.79 13.36
C PRO A 243 -11.90 -6.85 13.73
N VAL A 244 -11.44 -8.01 14.18
CA VAL A 244 -12.27 -9.11 14.65
C VAL A 244 -11.72 -9.59 16.00
N ALA A 245 -12.61 -9.77 16.96
CA ALA A 245 -12.30 -10.37 18.25
C ALA A 245 -13.04 -11.71 18.41
N VAL A 246 -12.43 -12.65 19.12
CA VAL A 246 -13.03 -13.95 19.47
C VAL A 246 -12.98 -14.12 20.97
N ARG A 247 -14.15 -14.20 21.60
CA ARG A 247 -14.27 -14.67 22.99
C ARG A 247 -14.19 -16.19 23.00
N ARG A 248 -13.43 -16.71 23.94
CA ARG A 248 -13.21 -18.14 24.19
C ARG A 248 -13.73 -18.45 25.59
N GLU A 249 -14.70 -19.32 25.69
CA GLU A 249 -15.22 -19.87 26.94
C GLU A 249 -14.83 -21.36 26.96
N PHE A 250 -13.96 -21.74 27.90
CA PHE A 250 -13.45 -23.11 28.05
C PHE A 250 -12.72 -23.71 26.83
N PHE A 251 -12.34 -22.90 25.83
CA PHE A 251 -11.70 -23.33 24.58
C PHE A 251 -10.26 -22.81 24.43
N GLN A 252 -9.28 -23.75 24.46
CA GLN A 252 -7.84 -23.48 24.35
C GLN A 252 -7.25 -23.75 22.95
N GLY A 253 -8.05 -24.16 21.96
CA GLY A 253 -7.56 -24.54 20.64
C GLY A 253 -7.19 -23.37 19.72
N LYS A 254 -6.74 -23.66 18.50
CA LYS A 254 -6.65 -22.65 17.43
C LYS A 254 -8.05 -22.27 16.95
N VAL A 255 -8.25 -21.02 16.55
CA VAL A 255 -9.49 -20.55 15.91
C VAL A 255 -9.16 -20.00 14.53
N GLU A 256 -9.78 -20.56 13.49
CA GLU A 256 -9.75 -20.00 12.15
C GLU A 256 -10.98 -19.11 11.93
N VAL A 257 -10.75 -17.85 11.58
CA VAL A 257 -11.77 -16.87 11.22
C VAL A 257 -11.76 -16.66 9.71
N ARG A 258 -12.87 -16.93 9.04
CA ARG A 258 -13.03 -16.79 7.59
C ARG A 258 -14.31 -16.03 7.23
N ALA A 259 -14.31 -15.37 6.08
CA ALA A 259 -15.52 -14.75 5.53
C ALA A 259 -16.10 -15.62 4.40
N GLU A 260 -17.38 -15.95 4.53
CA GLU A 260 -18.22 -16.67 3.58
C GLU A 260 -19.27 -15.71 2.97
N ARG A 261 -19.89 -16.11 1.85
CA ARG A 261 -20.89 -15.31 1.10
C ARG A 261 -20.39 -13.94 0.61
N LEU A 262 -19.11 -13.86 0.23
CA LEU A 262 -18.54 -12.65 -0.37
C LEU A 262 -19.12 -12.42 -1.79
N PRO A 263 -19.29 -11.15 -2.22
CA PRO A 263 -19.53 -10.82 -3.63
C PRO A 263 -18.40 -11.36 -4.53
N ALA A 264 -18.70 -11.77 -5.76
CA ALA A 264 -17.72 -12.37 -6.67
C ALA A 264 -16.47 -11.50 -6.97
N SER A 265 -16.57 -10.19 -6.77
CA SER A 265 -15.49 -9.21 -6.97
C SER A 265 -14.67 -8.90 -5.70
N VAL A 266 -14.97 -9.55 -4.56
CA VAL A 266 -14.36 -9.33 -3.24
C VAL A 266 -13.79 -10.64 -2.69
N THR A 267 -12.55 -10.60 -2.20
CA THR A 267 -11.87 -11.73 -1.56
C THR A 267 -11.45 -11.37 -0.13
N ALA A 268 -11.45 -12.33 0.79
CA ALA A 268 -10.87 -12.17 2.12
C ALA A 268 -9.90 -13.31 2.43
N GLU A 269 -8.78 -13.00 3.09
CA GLU A 269 -7.82 -13.99 3.56
C GLU A 269 -8.24 -14.53 4.93
N PRO A 270 -8.15 -15.86 5.19
CA PRO A 270 -8.50 -16.43 6.49
C PRO A 270 -7.48 -16.02 7.57
N LEU A 271 -7.98 -15.68 8.75
CA LEU A 271 -7.21 -15.26 9.91
C LEU A 271 -7.13 -16.41 10.91
N VAL A 272 -5.92 -16.90 11.20
CA VAL A 272 -5.69 -17.97 12.19
C VAL A 272 -5.23 -17.36 13.52
N LEU A 273 -6.09 -17.43 14.53
CA LEU A 273 -5.81 -17.00 15.89
C LEU A 273 -5.24 -18.17 16.73
N GLN A 274 -4.03 -17.99 17.25
CA GLN A 274 -3.37 -18.93 18.16
C GLN A 274 -4.12 -19.01 19.51
N PRO A 275 -3.94 -20.07 20.33
CA PRO A 275 -4.61 -20.24 21.62
C PRO A 275 -4.72 -18.99 22.50
N ASN A 276 -3.60 -18.28 22.67
CA ASN A 276 -3.50 -17.07 23.52
C ASN A 276 -3.86 -15.77 22.78
N GLN A 277 -4.44 -15.85 21.58
CA GLN A 277 -4.80 -14.71 20.74
C GLN A 277 -6.32 -14.66 20.56
N SER A 278 -6.90 -13.55 20.99
CA SER A 278 -8.35 -13.29 20.94
C SER A 278 -8.72 -12.13 20.02
N GLU A 279 -7.75 -11.50 19.36
CA GLU A 279 -7.93 -10.34 18.48
C GLU A 279 -7.06 -10.45 17.24
N GLY A 280 -7.55 -9.94 16.10
CA GLY A 280 -6.80 -9.83 14.86
C GLY A 280 -7.54 -9.03 13.79
N GLU A 281 -6.94 -8.92 12.60
CA GLU A 281 -7.48 -8.16 11.47
C GLU A 281 -7.80 -9.10 10.30
N LEU A 282 -9.05 -9.10 9.83
CA LEU A 282 -9.45 -9.81 8.62
C LEU A 282 -9.28 -8.87 7.41
N VAL A 283 -8.49 -9.27 6.42
CA VAL A 283 -8.15 -8.43 5.26
C VAL A 283 -9.10 -8.72 4.10
N PHE A 284 -9.96 -7.75 3.79
CA PHE A 284 -10.82 -7.77 2.61
C PHE A 284 -10.16 -7.01 1.46
N LYS A 285 -10.26 -7.53 0.24
CA LYS A 285 -9.74 -6.92 -0.99
C LYS A 285 -10.85 -6.86 -2.04
N ALA A 286 -11.16 -5.67 -2.54
CA ALA A 286 -12.11 -5.45 -3.63
C ALA A 286 -11.37 -5.20 -4.94
N THR A 287 -11.85 -5.80 -6.03
CA THR A 287 -11.36 -5.49 -7.39
C THR A 287 -11.99 -4.19 -7.92
N ASP A 288 -11.42 -3.62 -8.98
CA ASP A 288 -11.99 -2.45 -9.66
C ASP A 288 -13.38 -2.73 -10.28
N ALA A 289 -13.68 -4.01 -10.55
CA ALA A 289 -14.96 -4.51 -11.08
C ALA A 289 -15.97 -4.86 -9.96
N THR A 290 -15.82 -4.30 -8.76
CA THR A 290 -16.76 -4.52 -7.67
C THR A 290 -18.03 -3.71 -7.89
N ILE A 291 -19.17 -4.41 -8.06
CA ILE A 291 -20.48 -3.80 -8.24
C ILE A 291 -20.90 -3.10 -6.95
N PRO A 292 -21.28 -1.81 -6.97
CA PRO A 292 -21.77 -1.12 -5.79
C PRO A 292 -23.11 -1.68 -5.28
N GLY A 293 -23.20 -1.88 -3.97
CA GLY A 293 -24.37 -2.43 -3.31
C GLY A 293 -24.09 -2.82 -1.87
N GLU A 294 -25.12 -3.28 -1.18
CA GLU A 294 -25.03 -3.82 0.18
C GLU A 294 -25.12 -5.35 0.10
N THR A 295 -24.29 -6.05 0.87
CA THR A 295 -24.29 -7.53 0.91
C THR A 295 -24.09 -8.00 2.34
N ARG A 296 -24.97 -8.88 2.83
CA ARG A 296 -24.76 -9.59 4.08
C ARG A 296 -23.76 -10.72 3.84
N ILE A 297 -22.55 -10.53 4.34
CA ILE A 297 -21.53 -11.56 4.37
C ILE A 297 -21.70 -12.38 5.66
N LYS A 298 -21.00 -13.52 5.77
CA LYS A 298 -20.97 -14.31 7.00
C LYS A 298 -19.53 -14.45 7.48
N ILE A 299 -19.21 -13.96 8.67
CA ILE A 299 -17.91 -14.21 9.30
C ILE A 299 -18.06 -15.40 10.22
N VAL A 300 -17.31 -16.47 9.95
CA VAL A 300 -17.32 -17.73 10.71
C VAL A 300 -16.01 -17.85 11.47
N ALA A 301 -16.09 -18.02 12.79
CA ALA A 301 -15.01 -18.52 13.60
C ALA A 301 -15.23 -20.03 13.82
N ALA A 302 -14.21 -20.83 13.51
CA ALA A 302 -14.22 -22.27 13.69
C ALA A 302 -13.01 -22.70 14.52
N GLY A 303 -13.28 -23.48 15.57
CA GLY A 303 -12.29 -24.21 16.35
C GLY A 303 -12.54 -25.71 16.24
N GLU A 304 -11.75 -26.50 16.95
CA GLU A 304 -11.93 -27.95 17.03
C GLU A 304 -13.28 -28.29 17.68
N GLY A 305 -14.19 -28.88 16.90
CA GLY A 305 -15.54 -29.25 17.33
C GLY A 305 -16.53 -28.09 17.54
N VAL A 306 -16.11 -26.83 17.40
CA VAL A 306 -16.93 -25.64 17.72
C VAL A 306 -16.95 -24.62 16.58
N SER A 307 -18.11 -24.02 16.32
CA SER A 307 -18.22 -22.94 15.32
C SER A 307 -19.26 -21.91 15.72
N TYR A 308 -18.96 -20.63 15.48
CA TYR A 308 -19.89 -19.52 15.66
C TYR A 308 -19.79 -18.57 14.47
N SER A 309 -20.88 -17.88 14.13
CA SER A 309 -20.89 -16.96 13.00
C SER A 309 -21.75 -15.72 13.22
N VAL A 310 -21.29 -14.60 12.69
CA VAL A 310 -22.02 -13.32 12.63
C VAL A 310 -22.21 -12.90 11.18
N ASP A 311 -23.30 -12.16 10.91
CA ASP A 311 -23.71 -11.75 9.57
C ASP A 311 -23.64 -10.21 9.39
N PRO A 312 -22.44 -9.61 9.29
CA PRO A 312 -22.29 -8.17 9.10
C PRO A 312 -22.61 -7.73 7.67
N THR A 313 -22.92 -6.44 7.52
CA THR A 313 -23.26 -5.83 6.22
C THR A 313 -22.03 -5.18 5.60
N LEU A 314 -21.57 -5.74 4.48
CA LEU A 314 -20.57 -5.14 3.61
C LEU A 314 -21.26 -4.13 2.69
N VAL A 315 -20.84 -2.87 2.73
CA VAL A 315 -21.34 -1.80 1.87
C VAL A 315 -20.25 -1.43 0.86
N VAL A 316 -20.51 -1.65 -0.42
CA VAL A 316 -19.68 -1.13 -1.51
C VAL A 316 -20.30 0.17 -2.00
N PRO A 317 -19.74 1.35 -1.67
CA PRO A 317 -20.36 2.63 -2.02
C PRO A 317 -20.43 2.82 -3.54
N ARG A 318 -21.54 3.38 -4.02
CA ARG A 318 -21.62 3.86 -5.42
C ARG A 318 -20.63 5.00 -5.60
N SER A 319 -19.61 4.78 -6.44
CA SER A 319 -18.69 5.85 -6.85
C SER A 319 -19.48 6.96 -7.54
N GLN A 320 -19.69 8.07 -6.84
CA GLN A 320 -20.32 9.26 -7.40
C GLN A 320 -19.33 10.01 -8.29
N PHE A 321 -19.84 10.71 -9.31
CA PHE A 321 -19.03 11.59 -10.14
C PHE A 321 -18.40 12.69 -9.28
N SER A 322 -17.06 12.76 -9.28
CA SER A 322 -16.32 13.77 -8.53
C SER A 322 -15.67 14.78 -9.45
N LEU A 323 -16.25 15.99 -9.52
CA LEU A 323 -15.67 17.12 -10.23
C LEU A 323 -14.28 17.48 -9.68
N TRP A 324 -14.06 17.32 -8.37
CA TRP A 324 -12.75 17.52 -7.75
C TRP A 324 -11.71 16.54 -8.30
N ALA A 325 -12.05 15.24 -8.41
CA ALA A 325 -11.14 14.25 -8.99
C ALA A 325 -10.82 14.55 -10.46
N VAL A 326 -11.79 15.04 -11.25
CA VAL A 326 -11.58 15.51 -12.63
C VAL A 326 -10.57 16.67 -12.67
N ILE A 327 -10.79 17.71 -11.86
CA ILE A 327 -9.91 18.88 -11.81
C ILE A 327 -8.50 18.50 -11.34
N SER A 328 -8.37 17.71 -10.26
CA SER A 328 -7.07 17.28 -9.74
C SER A 328 -6.28 16.42 -10.73
N THR A 329 -6.96 15.50 -11.43
CA THR A 329 -6.35 14.69 -12.49
C THR A 329 -5.90 15.55 -13.66
N GLY A 330 -6.74 16.51 -14.08
CA GLY A 330 -6.41 17.50 -15.10
C GLY A 330 -5.17 18.33 -14.76
N VAL A 331 -5.12 18.91 -13.56
CA VAL A 331 -3.99 19.76 -13.12
C VAL A 331 -2.69 18.95 -13.00
N TRP A 332 -2.72 17.73 -12.44
CA TRP A 332 -1.53 16.88 -12.39
C TRP A 332 -1.01 16.52 -13.79
N THR A 333 -1.92 16.19 -14.72
CA THR A 333 -1.57 15.90 -16.11
C THR A 333 -1.03 17.15 -16.84
N ALA A 334 -1.54 18.35 -16.51
CA ALA A 334 -1.03 19.64 -16.98
C ALA A 334 0.42 19.90 -16.52
N LEU A 335 0.76 19.56 -15.28
CA LEU A 335 2.13 19.70 -14.74
C LEU A 335 3.11 18.75 -15.43
N LEU A 336 2.72 17.49 -15.68
CA LEU A 336 3.51 16.55 -16.49
C LEU A 336 3.73 17.05 -17.92
N ALA A 337 2.66 17.50 -18.58
CA ALA A 337 2.70 18.03 -19.93
C ALA A 337 3.62 19.26 -20.03
N LEU A 338 3.56 20.16 -19.05
CA LEU A 338 4.41 21.34 -18.95
C LEU A 338 5.89 20.95 -18.81
N GLY A 339 6.22 20.07 -17.86
CA GLY A 339 7.59 19.60 -17.66
C GLY A 339 8.18 18.92 -18.90
N LEU A 340 7.39 18.04 -19.55
CA LEU A 340 7.75 17.38 -20.80
C LEU A 340 8.03 18.40 -21.93
N CYS A 341 7.12 19.35 -22.17
CA CYS A 341 7.29 20.35 -23.22
C CYS A 341 8.49 21.28 -22.98
N LEU A 342 8.72 21.71 -21.73
CA LEU A 342 9.86 22.56 -21.39
C LEU A 342 11.19 21.81 -21.54
N ALA A 343 11.26 20.53 -21.17
CA ALA A 343 12.46 19.72 -21.34
C ALA A 343 12.75 19.41 -22.81
N LEU A 344 11.72 19.13 -23.63
CA LEU A 344 11.89 18.96 -25.08
C LEU A 344 12.32 20.26 -25.78
N LEU A 345 11.79 21.41 -25.37
CA LEU A 345 12.22 22.72 -25.87
C LEU A 345 13.68 23.03 -25.49
N ALA A 346 14.05 22.78 -24.23
CA ALA A 346 15.41 22.92 -23.74
C ALA A 346 16.39 21.99 -24.47
N GLY A 347 16.00 20.73 -24.69
CA GLY A 347 16.76 19.75 -25.45
C GLY A 347 16.95 20.15 -26.91
N GLN A 348 15.88 20.61 -27.58
CA GLN A 348 15.93 21.11 -28.95
C GLN A 348 16.83 22.33 -29.09
N ASN A 349 16.71 23.33 -28.21
CA ASN A 349 17.58 24.51 -28.24
C ASN A 349 19.04 24.15 -27.98
N ARG A 350 19.33 23.27 -27.00
CA ARG A 350 20.69 22.79 -26.74
C ARG A 350 21.26 21.99 -27.92
N TYR A 351 20.44 21.18 -28.59
CA TYR A 351 20.82 20.45 -29.81
C TYR A 351 21.15 21.37 -30.98
N LEU A 352 20.56 22.57 -31.05
CA LEU A 352 20.86 23.62 -32.04
C LEU A 352 22.00 24.57 -31.61
N GLY A 353 22.70 24.28 -30.51
CA GLY A 353 23.79 25.11 -29.97
C GLY A 353 23.34 26.39 -29.26
N LYS A 354 22.06 26.49 -28.88
CA LYS A 354 21.47 27.66 -28.23
C LYS A 354 21.28 27.48 -26.72
N ALA A 355 21.04 28.59 -26.02
CA ALA A 355 20.60 28.57 -24.63
C ALA A 355 19.21 27.89 -24.48
N PRO A 356 18.93 27.15 -23.39
CA PRO A 356 17.75 26.28 -23.28
C PRO A 356 16.39 26.95 -23.58
N PHE A 357 16.21 28.21 -23.16
CA PHE A 357 14.98 28.98 -23.37
C PHE A 357 15.22 30.21 -24.24
N ALA A 358 16.14 30.12 -25.21
CA ALA A 358 16.36 31.17 -26.19
C ALA A 358 15.05 31.48 -26.97
N SER A 359 14.77 32.77 -27.19
CA SER A 359 13.62 33.21 -27.98
C SER A 359 13.64 32.57 -29.37
N GLY A 360 12.67 31.69 -29.62
CA GLY A 360 12.50 31.00 -30.89
C GLY A 360 11.32 31.55 -31.70
N ARG A 361 10.83 30.74 -32.64
CA ARG A 361 9.64 31.03 -33.45
C ARG A 361 8.38 31.21 -32.61
N VAL A 362 8.28 30.50 -31.49
CA VAL A 362 7.11 30.46 -30.60
C VAL A 362 7.51 31.11 -29.27
N PRO A 363 6.72 32.06 -28.73
CA PRO A 363 7.01 32.64 -27.42
C PRO A 363 6.81 31.59 -26.33
N LEU A 364 7.69 31.59 -25.32
CA LEU A 364 7.67 30.62 -24.22
C LEU A 364 6.30 30.54 -23.52
N ALA A 365 5.63 31.68 -23.35
CA ALA A 365 4.28 31.76 -22.78
C ALA A 365 3.25 30.90 -23.54
N LEU A 366 3.32 30.84 -24.88
CA LEU A 366 2.40 30.02 -25.68
C LEU A 366 2.73 28.52 -25.56
N VAL A 367 4.01 28.15 -25.38
CA VAL A 367 4.40 26.76 -25.08
C VAL A 367 3.88 26.33 -23.70
N VAL A 368 4.01 27.20 -22.69
CA VAL A 368 3.50 26.95 -21.33
C VAL A 368 1.97 26.82 -21.33
N LEU A 369 1.25 27.78 -21.91
CA LEU A 369 -0.21 27.76 -21.99
C LEU A 369 -0.73 26.56 -22.80
N GLY A 370 -0.09 26.26 -23.94
CA GLY A 370 -0.45 25.11 -24.77
C GLY A 370 -0.24 23.76 -24.07
N ALA A 371 0.87 23.60 -23.35
CA ALA A 371 1.16 22.39 -22.59
C ALA A 371 0.18 22.20 -21.40
N LEU A 372 -0.10 23.28 -20.66
CA LEU A 372 -1.07 23.26 -19.56
C LEU A 372 -2.48 22.93 -20.05
N ALA A 373 -2.94 23.59 -21.13
CA ALA A 373 -4.25 23.32 -21.73
C ALA A 373 -4.37 21.89 -22.25
N ALA A 374 -3.35 21.39 -22.98
CA ALA A 374 -3.34 20.03 -23.48
C ALA A 374 -3.41 18.99 -22.34
N GLY A 375 -2.57 19.14 -21.31
CA GLY A 375 -2.58 18.25 -20.15
C GLY A 375 -3.87 18.30 -19.35
N PHE A 376 -4.41 19.50 -19.10
CA PHE A 376 -5.67 19.67 -18.36
C PHE A 376 -6.85 19.04 -19.10
N VAL A 377 -7.00 19.31 -20.39
CA VAL A 377 -8.06 18.70 -21.22
C VAL A 377 -7.93 17.18 -21.22
N SER A 378 -6.72 16.65 -21.44
CA SER A 378 -6.54 15.21 -21.56
C SER A 378 -6.75 14.45 -20.24
N GLY A 379 -6.25 14.97 -19.13
CA GLY A 379 -6.48 14.41 -17.80
C GLY A 379 -7.96 14.49 -17.40
N SER A 380 -8.64 15.59 -17.72
CA SER A 380 -10.07 15.76 -17.44
C SER A 380 -10.93 14.80 -18.27
N VAL A 381 -10.71 14.71 -19.58
CA VAL A 381 -11.43 13.77 -20.47
C VAL A 381 -11.20 12.32 -20.04
N GLY A 382 -9.97 11.95 -19.71
CA GLY A 382 -9.66 10.62 -19.18
C GLY A 382 -10.41 10.30 -17.89
N GLN A 383 -10.46 11.24 -16.94
CA GLN A 383 -11.15 11.04 -15.66
C GLN A 383 -12.68 11.00 -15.80
N VAL A 384 -13.26 11.78 -16.71
CA VAL A 384 -14.70 11.69 -17.02
C VAL A 384 -15.03 10.33 -17.63
N LEU A 385 -14.25 9.86 -18.61
CA LEU A 385 -14.43 8.53 -19.21
C LEU A 385 -14.19 7.40 -18.20
N TYR A 386 -13.27 7.58 -17.25
CA TYR A 386 -13.09 6.63 -16.14
C TYR A 386 -14.38 6.45 -15.33
N PHE A 387 -15.03 7.55 -14.91
CA PHE A 387 -16.30 7.46 -14.18
C PHE A 387 -17.43 6.84 -15.02
N VAL A 388 -17.52 7.16 -16.32
CA VAL A 388 -18.52 6.57 -17.23
C VAL A 388 -18.31 5.05 -17.38
N PHE A 389 -17.07 4.62 -17.58
CA PHE A 389 -16.74 3.21 -17.79
C PHE A 389 -16.62 2.38 -16.49
N LEU A 390 -16.61 3.03 -15.32
CA LEU A 390 -16.62 2.36 -14.02
C LEU A 390 -17.92 1.56 -13.80
N ALA A 391 -19.06 2.06 -14.28
CA ALA A 391 -20.36 1.39 -14.17
C ALA A 391 -20.44 0.05 -14.93
N ILE A 392 -19.54 -0.18 -15.90
CA ILE A 392 -19.50 -1.37 -16.77
C ILE A 392 -18.17 -2.14 -16.67
N GLY A 393 -17.39 -1.89 -15.61
CA GLY A 393 -16.18 -2.67 -15.30
C GLY A 393 -14.95 -2.42 -16.20
N ILE A 394 -15.02 -1.49 -17.16
CA ILE A 394 -13.92 -1.21 -18.11
C ILE A 394 -13.28 0.18 -17.89
N ALA A 395 -13.34 0.70 -16.66
CA ALA A 395 -12.86 2.02 -16.25
C ALA A 395 -11.48 2.41 -16.80
N LYS A 396 -10.56 1.44 -16.89
CA LYS A 396 -9.18 1.60 -17.39
C LYS A 396 -9.10 2.00 -18.88
N LEU A 397 -10.17 1.93 -19.66
CA LEU A 397 -10.21 2.53 -20.99
C LEU A 397 -10.18 4.07 -20.94
N GLY A 398 -10.73 4.70 -19.90
CA GLY A 398 -10.65 6.15 -19.71
C GLY A 398 -9.20 6.63 -19.52
N PHE A 399 -8.39 5.83 -18.80
CA PHE A 399 -6.95 6.02 -18.68
C PHE A 399 -6.26 6.03 -20.06
N LEU A 400 -6.52 4.99 -20.85
CA LEU A 400 -5.91 4.79 -22.17
C LEU A 400 -6.24 5.94 -23.13
N VAL A 401 -7.52 6.34 -23.22
CA VAL A 401 -7.97 7.45 -24.07
C VAL A 401 -7.33 8.77 -23.62
N GLY A 402 -7.25 9.02 -22.30
CA GLY A 402 -6.61 10.23 -21.75
C GLY A 402 -5.14 10.38 -22.14
N TRP A 403 -4.35 9.31 -22.13
CA TRP A 403 -2.94 9.37 -22.52
C TRP A 403 -2.70 9.40 -24.03
N VAL A 404 -3.51 8.68 -24.80
CA VAL A 404 -3.46 8.73 -26.28
C VAL A 404 -3.78 10.14 -26.76
N LEU A 405 -4.86 10.75 -26.25
CA LEU A 405 -5.22 12.14 -26.53
C LEU A 405 -4.09 13.11 -26.15
N LEU A 406 -3.43 12.90 -25.00
CA LEU A 406 -2.34 13.77 -24.56
C LEU A 406 -1.17 13.70 -25.53
N GLY A 407 -0.76 12.48 -25.89
CA GLY A 407 0.29 12.24 -26.85
C GLY A 407 0.02 12.96 -28.18
N GLY A 408 -1.21 12.84 -28.72
CA GLY A 408 -1.61 13.52 -29.96
C GLY A 408 -1.56 15.04 -29.87
N LEU A 409 -2.09 15.62 -28.78
CA LEU A 409 -2.08 17.08 -28.55
C LEU A 409 -0.65 17.63 -28.40
N LEU A 410 0.19 16.97 -27.60
CA LEU A 410 1.58 17.37 -27.39
C LEU A 410 2.41 17.17 -28.66
N GLY A 411 2.25 16.05 -29.37
CA GLY A 411 2.91 15.80 -30.64
C GLY A 411 2.59 16.89 -31.68
N ARG A 412 1.32 17.33 -31.76
CA ARG A 412 0.94 18.49 -32.59
C ARG A 412 1.59 19.80 -32.10
N GLY A 413 1.58 20.06 -30.79
CA GLY A 413 2.20 21.26 -30.22
C GLY A 413 3.71 21.35 -30.45
N VAL A 414 4.42 20.22 -30.36
CA VAL A 414 5.88 20.11 -30.59
C VAL A 414 6.27 20.51 -32.02
N SER A 415 5.40 20.27 -33.01
CA SER A 415 5.67 20.69 -34.40
C SER A 415 5.81 22.21 -34.60
N ALA A 416 5.31 23.03 -33.66
CA ALA A 416 5.46 24.48 -33.72
C ALA A 416 6.90 24.97 -33.43
N PHE A 417 7.71 24.19 -32.69
CA PHE A 417 9.08 24.57 -32.32
C PHE A 417 10.19 23.71 -32.95
N ILE A 418 9.89 22.51 -33.46
CA ILE A 418 10.84 21.73 -34.27
C ILE A 418 10.79 22.24 -35.73
N PRO A 419 11.89 22.77 -36.30
CA PRO A 419 11.89 23.30 -37.66
C PRO A 419 11.51 22.24 -38.70
N ASN A 420 10.63 22.62 -39.64
CA ASN A 420 10.18 21.78 -40.76
C ASN A 420 9.58 20.42 -40.36
N LEU A 421 9.03 20.28 -39.14
CA LEU A 421 8.28 19.09 -38.71
C LEU A 421 6.80 19.20 -39.10
N ASP A 422 6.27 18.17 -39.77
CA ASP A 422 4.87 18.08 -40.16
C ASP A 422 3.97 17.83 -38.92
N GLY A 423 3.07 18.78 -38.63
CA GLY A 423 2.21 18.74 -37.44
C GLY A 423 1.13 17.66 -37.44
N THR A 424 0.82 17.04 -38.59
CA THR A 424 -0.09 15.90 -38.67
C THR A 424 0.67 14.61 -38.36
N LYS A 425 1.86 14.44 -38.93
CA LYS A 425 2.74 13.30 -38.62
C LYS A 425 3.19 13.32 -37.16
N ALA A 426 3.51 14.50 -36.63
CA ALA A 426 3.87 14.66 -35.22
C ALA A 426 2.70 14.34 -34.28
N ALA A 427 1.47 14.68 -34.66
CA ALA A 427 0.27 14.26 -33.91
C ALA A 427 0.11 12.73 -33.93
N LEU A 428 0.21 12.08 -35.09
CA LEU A 428 0.14 10.61 -35.20
C LEU A 428 1.26 9.91 -34.41
N ALA A 429 2.48 10.44 -34.46
CA ALA A 429 3.61 10.00 -33.62
C ALA A 429 3.26 10.08 -32.14
N GLY A 430 2.65 11.20 -31.75
CA GLY A 430 2.17 11.49 -30.42
C GLY A 430 1.12 10.49 -29.94
N LEU A 431 0.10 10.18 -30.76
CA LEU A 431 -0.91 9.15 -30.43
C LEU A 431 -0.26 7.79 -30.14
N GLY A 432 0.70 7.37 -30.99
CA GLY A 432 1.45 6.13 -30.80
C GLY A 432 2.34 6.12 -29.55
N GLY A 433 3.03 7.23 -29.27
CA GLY A 433 3.82 7.42 -28.05
C GLY A 433 2.99 7.47 -26.77
N GLY A 434 1.80 8.07 -26.85
CA GLY A 434 0.81 8.08 -25.77
C GLY A 434 0.23 6.70 -25.49
N LEU A 435 -0.06 5.91 -26.54
CA LEU A 435 -0.49 4.51 -26.41
C LEU A 435 0.59 3.65 -25.76
N LEU A 436 1.82 3.69 -26.28
CA LEU A 436 2.96 2.93 -25.75
C LEU A 436 3.26 3.33 -24.29
N GLY A 437 3.25 4.63 -24.01
CA GLY A 437 3.43 5.19 -22.67
C GLY A 437 2.32 4.79 -21.69
N ALA A 438 1.06 4.73 -22.14
CA ALA A 438 -0.06 4.29 -21.30
C ALA A 438 0.04 2.81 -20.91
N VAL A 439 0.37 1.94 -21.87
CA VAL A 439 0.58 0.50 -21.61
C VAL A 439 1.76 0.30 -20.65
N ALA A 440 2.86 1.02 -20.88
CA ALA A 440 4.05 0.98 -20.03
C ALA A 440 3.77 1.49 -18.59
N PHE A 441 3.04 2.61 -18.47
CA PHE A 441 2.62 3.17 -17.17
C PHE A 441 1.71 2.19 -16.42
N TRP A 442 0.77 1.54 -17.10
CA TRP A 442 -0.13 0.56 -16.51
C TRP A 442 0.64 -0.64 -15.94
N ALA A 443 1.61 -1.19 -16.69
CA ALA A 443 2.45 -2.28 -16.22
C ALA A 443 3.25 -1.93 -14.96
N LEU A 444 3.87 -0.74 -14.92
CA LEU A 444 4.64 -0.27 -13.76
C LEU A 444 3.77 0.09 -12.53
N SER A 445 2.55 0.59 -12.76
CA SER A 445 1.61 0.98 -11.70
C SER A 445 0.94 -0.20 -10.98
N ALA A 446 1.27 -1.44 -11.35
CA ALA A 446 0.84 -2.62 -10.63
C ALA A 446 1.59 -2.83 -9.30
N ALA A 447 2.86 -2.40 -9.20
CA ALA A 447 3.75 -2.78 -8.10
C ALA A 447 3.59 -1.95 -6.81
N ALA A 448 3.47 -0.62 -6.92
CA ALA A 448 3.20 0.30 -5.81
C ALA A 448 2.75 1.66 -6.35
N GLU A 449 1.94 2.42 -5.61
CA GLU A 449 1.37 3.68 -6.13
C GLU A 449 2.44 4.74 -6.45
N TRP A 450 3.32 5.03 -5.49
CA TRP A 450 4.29 6.11 -5.62
C TRP A 450 5.42 5.79 -6.62
N ILE A 451 5.98 4.57 -6.50
CA ILE A 451 7.01 4.04 -7.41
C ILE A 451 6.44 3.85 -8.82
N GLY A 452 5.19 3.39 -8.92
CA GLY A 452 4.48 3.18 -10.18
C GLY A 452 4.26 4.48 -10.96
N ARG A 453 3.86 5.57 -10.28
CA ARG A 453 3.77 6.90 -10.90
C ARG A 453 5.12 7.48 -11.28
N PHE A 454 6.14 7.35 -10.44
CA PHE A 454 7.51 7.81 -10.74
C PHE A 454 8.07 7.10 -11.99
N GLY A 455 8.09 5.77 -11.98
CA GLY A 455 8.59 4.96 -13.10
C GLY A 455 7.71 5.12 -14.35
N GLY A 456 6.39 5.17 -14.18
CA GLY A 456 5.43 5.39 -15.25
C GLY A 456 5.60 6.76 -15.91
N ALA A 457 5.77 7.84 -15.15
CA ALA A 457 6.01 9.19 -15.68
C ALA A 457 7.35 9.27 -16.43
N ALA A 458 8.43 8.69 -15.88
CA ALA A 458 9.72 8.64 -16.55
C ALA A 458 9.64 7.88 -17.89
N LEU A 459 9.02 6.70 -17.90
CA LEU A 459 8.92 5.86 -19.11
C LEU A 459 7.94 6.43 -20.15
N LEU A 460 6.84 7.05 -19.71
CA LEU A 460 5.95 7.83 -20.59
C LEU A 460 6.72 8.96 -21.28
N GLY A 461 7.44 9.79 -20.51
CA GLY A 461 8.23 10.89 -21.04
C GLY A 461 9.30 10.40 -22.02
N PHE A 462 9.95 9.28 -21.69
CA PHE A 462 10.88 8.59 -22.60
C PHE A 462 10.19 8.17 -23.90
N CYS A 463 9.06 7.46 -23.85
CA CYS A 463 8.32 6.99 -25.02
C CYS A 463 7.85 8.15 -25.92
N ILE A 464 7.33 9.24 -25.36
CA ILE A 464 6.90 10.40 -26.15
C ILE A 464 8.11 11.12 -26.78
N GLY A 465 9.18 11.38 -26.02
CA GLY A 465 10.40 12.00 -26.53
C GLY A 465 11.09 11.16 -27.62
N LEU A 466 11.12 9.84 -27.44
CA LEU A 466 11.60 8.86 -28.41
C LEU A 466 10.79 8.92 -29.72
N MET A 467 9.45 8.85 -29.62
CA MET A 467 8.55 8.83 -30.79
C MET A 467 8.60 10.11 -31.62
N VAL A 468 8.73 11.29 -30.98
CA VAL A 468 8.95 12.56 -31.67
C VAL A 468 10.24 12.50 -32.50
N ALA A 469 11.35 12.06 -31.90
CA ALA A 469 12.63 11.98 -32.59
C ALA A 469 12.69 10.89 -33.67
N VAL A 470 11.98 9.76 -33.47
CA VAL A 470 11.81 8.71 -34.49
C VAL A 470 11.06 9.24 -35.70
N VAL A 471 9.99 10.02 -35.51
CA VAL A 471 9.23 10.60 -36.64
C VAL A 471 9.99 11.73 -37.34
N GLU A 472 10.74 12.56 -36.61
CA GLU A 472 11.69 13.50 -37.22
C GLU A 472 12.72 12.78 -38.09
N ALA A 473 13.22 11.62 -37.63
CA ALA A 473 14.19 10.82 -38.34
C ALA A 473 13.61 10.05 -39.53
N ALA A 474 12.43 9.42 -39.40
CA ALA A 474 11.85 8.52 -40.39
C ALA A 474 11.28 9.23 -41.62
N PHE A 475 10.83 10.48 -41.48
CA PHE A 475 10.15 11.21 -42.56
C PHE A 475 11.00 12.33 -43.21
N ARG A 476 12.31 12.39 -42.92
CA ARG A 476 13.22 13.39 -43.51
C ARG A 476 13.45 13.16 -45.01
N ARG A 477 13.14 14.17 -45.84
CA ARG A 477 13.41 14.15 -47.30
C ARG A 477 14.75 14.78 -47.67
N ALA A 478 15.14 15.85 -46.98
CA ALA A 478 16.47 16.45 -47.04
C ALA A 478 16.83 17.03 -45.68
N TRP A 479 18.12 17.06 -45.36
CA TRP A 479 18.63 17.59 -44.09
C TRP A 479 20.04 18.18 -44.27
N LEU A 480 20.45 19.00 -43.31
CA LEU A 480 21.82 19.48 -43.18
C LEU A 480 22.54 18.66 -42.13
N GLU A 481 23.71 18.12 -42.46
CA GLU A 481 24.72 17.65 -41.50
C GLU A 481 25.61 18.83 -41.14
N VAL A 482 25.43 19.38 -39.93
CA VAL A 482 26.21 20.50 -39.41
C VAL A 482 27.28 19.97 -38.49
N ARG A 483 28.55 20.20 -38.82
CA ARG A 483 29.74 19.72 -38.11
C ARG A 483 30.42 20.88 -37.38
N PHE A 484 30.41 20.81 -36.05
CA PHE A 484 31.13 21.75 -35.17
C PHE A 484 32.55 21.27 -34.87
N SER A 485 32.76 19.95 -34.86
CA SER A 485 34.07 19.29 -34.75
C SER A 485 33.97 17.89 -35.37
N GLU A 486 35.08 17.15 -35.43
CA GLU A 486 35.10 15.75 -35.90
C GLU A 486 34.17 14.82 -35.09
N ARG A 487 33.86 15.17 -33.85
CA ARG A 487 33.03 14.36 -32.93
C ARG A 487 31.63 14.94 -32.68
N GLU A 488 31.36 16.15 -33.15
CA GLU A 488 30.10 16.88 -32.93
C GLU A 488 29.42 17.22 -34.26
N ILE A 489 28.50 16.34 -34.65
CA ILE A 489 27.68 16.46 -35.87
C ILE A 489 26.21 16.46 -35.45
N ILE A 490 25.46 17.49 -35.85
CA ILE A 490 24.01 17.57 -35.70
C ILE A 490 23.32 17.47 -37.07
N THR A 491 22.06 17.05 -37.06
CA THR A 491 21.22 16.91 -38.25
C THR A 491 19.97 17.78 -38.12
N VAL A 492 19.77 18.68 -39.09
CA VAL A 492 18.64 19.64 -39.11
C VAL A 492 17.81 19.43 -40.37
N ASN A 493 16.51 19.19 -40.21
CA ASN A 493 15.61 18.92 -41.33
C ASN A 493 15.35 20.17 -42.20
N LEU A 494 15.41 19.98 -43.52
CA LEU A 494 15.06 20.99 -44.51
C LEU A 494 13.60 20.83 -44.92
N GLY A 495 12.98 21.96 -45.28
CA GLY A 495 11.59 22.05 -45.72
C GLY A 495 11.32 23.39 -46.40
N PRO A 496 10.05 23.79 -46.55
CA PRO A 496 9.69 25.04 -47.24
C PRO A 496 10.18 26.29 -46.50
N GLU A 497 10.46 26.19 -45.19
CA GLU A 497 10.98 27.31 -44.41
C GLU A 497 12.51 27.33 -44.37
N PRO A 498 13.15 28.51 -44.52
CA PRO A 498 14.59 28.62 -44.59
C PRO A 498 15.27 28.37 -43.23
N VAL A 499 16.07 27.31 -43.18
CA VAL A 499 17.01 27.02 -42.10
C VAL A 499 18.19 27.99 -42.24
N LYS A 500 18.37 28.85 -41.23
CA LYS A 500 19.38 29.91 -41.21
C LYS A 500 20.59 29.46 -40.39
N VAL A 501 21.81 29.63 -40.89
CA VAL A 501 23.06 29.36 -40.17
C VAL A 501 23.80 30.67 -39.99
N GLY A 502 24.23 31.02 -38.78
CA GLY A 502 24.88 32.31 -38.53
C GLY A 502 25.34 32.54 -37.09
N GLY A 503 26.08 33.63 -36.87
CA GLY A 503 26.70 33.97 -35.58
C GLY A 503 25.75 34.57 -34.55
N ASP A 504 24.61 35.15 -34.98
CA ASP A 504 23.57 35.61 -34.07
C ASP A 504 22.60 34.46 -33.73
N ALA A 505 22.59 34.03 -32.48
CA ALA A 505 21.70 32.97 -31.99
C ALA A 505 20.20 33.34 -32.02
N ARG A 506 19.84 34.63 -32.10
CA ARG A 506 18.46 35.11 -32.23
C ARG A 506 17.97 35.09 -33.69
N ALA A 507 18.79 35.54 -34.64
CA ALA A 507 18.44 35.57 -36.06
C ALA A 507 18.68 34.25 -36.83
N SER A 508 19.59 33.39 -36.36
CA SER A 508 19.89 32.08 -36.97
C SER A 508 19.00 30.95 -36.42
N THR A 509 18.80 29.88 -37.21
CA THR A 509 18.21 28.60 -36.76
C THR A 509 19.27 27.75 -36.08
N VAL A 510 20.48 27.70 -36.65
CA VAL A 510 21.67 27.02 -36.14
C VAL A 510 22.73 28.06 -35.82
N TRP A 511 23.18 28.08 -34.56
CA TRP A 511 24.23 29.00 -34.13
C TRP A 511 25.60 28.51 -34.61
N ALA A 512 26.38 29.39 -35.23
CA ALA A 512 27.72 29.10 -35.72
C ALA A 512 28.72 30.17 -35.24
N ARG A 513 29.61 29.79 -34.30
CA ARG A 513 30.59 30.72 -33.71
C ARG A 513 31.51 31.31 -34.80
N GLY A 514 31.65 32.63 -34.80
CA GLY A 514 32.50 33.36 -35.75
C GLY A 514 31.91 33.53 -37.16
N ALA A 515 30.65 33.17 -37.40
CA ALA A 515 29.96 33.43 -38.66
C ALA A 515 29.31 34.83 -38.69
N ALA A 516 29.00 35.34 -39.88
CA ALA A 516 28.13 36.51 -40.05
C ALA A 516 26.75 36.29 -39.39
N ALA A 517 26.06 37.37 -38.99
CA ALA A 517 24.80 37.31 -38.23
C ALA A 517 23.78 36.31 -38.80
N ILE A 518 23.61 36.33 -40.13
CA ILE A 518 23.15 35.20 -40.93
C ILE A 518 24.19 35.03 -42.04
N ALA A 519 24.79 33.85 -42.15
CA ALA A 519 25.78 33.52 -43.18
C ALA A 519 25.14 32.74 -44.33
N LEU A 520 24.40 31.67 -44.02
CA LEU A 520 23.78 30.79 -45.00
C LEU A 520 22.29 30.61 -44.71
N ARG A 521 21.48 30.46 -45.75
CA ARG A 521 20.07 30.02 -45.64
C ARG A 521 19.81 28.87 -46.59
N TYR A 522 19.11 27.85 -46.11
CA TYR A 522 18.76 26.67 -46.89
C TYR A 522 17.26 26.38 -46.82
N TRP A 523 16.61 26.15 -47.95
CA TRP A 523 15.19 25.75 -48.03
C TRP A 523 14.97 24.75 -49.17
N ILE A 524 13.79 24.13 -49.16
CA ILE A 524 13.31 23.27 -50.25
C ILE A 524 12.21 24.00 -51.01
N ARG A 525 12.35 24.09 -52.33
CA ARG A 525 11.31 24.55 -53.24
C ARG A 525 11.24 23.59 -54.42
N ASP A 526 10.04 23.16 -54.79
CA ASP A 526 9.78 22.26 -55.92
C ASP A 526 10.64 20.98 -55.92
N GLY A 527 10.90 20.43 -54.71
CA GLY A 527 11.72 19.24 -54.50
C GLY A 527 13.24 19.44 -54.60
N LYS A 528 13.70 20.66 -54.95
CA LYS A 528 15.12 21.02 -55.01
C LYS A 528 15.53 21.78 -53.75
N VAL A 529 16.78 21.59 -53.32
CA VAL A 529 17.37 22.35 -52.20
C VAL A 529 18.06 23.59 -52.77
N TYR A 530 17.81 24.74 -52.15
CA TYR A 530 18.45 26.02 -52.48
C TYR A 530 19.31 26.48 -51.31
N CYS A 531 20.41 27.18 -51.62
CA CYS A 531 21.27 27.84 -50.64
C CYS A 531 21.53 29.29 -51.05
N GLU A 532 21.17 30.22 -50.17
CA GLU A 532 21.54 31.64 -50.24
C GLU A 532 22.75 31.88 -49.33
N ASP A 533 23.84 32.36 -49.93
CA ASP A 533 24.93 33.06 -49.22
C ASP A 533 24.46 34.51 -49.00
N VAL A 534 24.11 34.83 -47.75
CA VAL A 534 23.46 36.10 -47.40
C VAL A 534 24.44 37.28 -47.48
N PRO A 535 25.69 37.19 -46.96
CA PRO A 535 26.71 38.20 -47.20
C PRO A 535 27.01 38.45 -48.68
N ALA A 536 27.12 37.40 -49.50
CA ALA A 536 27.43 37.52 -50.93
C ALA A 536 26.22 37.85 -51.83
N LYS A 537 24.99 37.77 -51.29
CA LYS A 537 23.71 37.85 -52.04
C LYS A 537 23.65 36.89 -53.23
N ARG A 538 24.16 35.66 -53.06
CA ARG A 538 24.18 34.63 -54.11
C ARG A 538 23.30 33.45 -53.74
N GLU A 539 22.28 33.19 -54.56
CA GLU A 539 21.44 32.00 -54.47
C GLU A 539 21.93 30.93 -55.46
N ALA A 540 21.99 29.68 -55.03
CA ALA A 540 22.32 28.53 -55.87
C ALA A 540 21.48 27.31 -55.49
N ALA A 541 21.06 26.53 -56.49
CA ALA A 541 20.54 25.18 -56.26
C ALA A 541 21.69 24.26 -55.83
N VAL A 542 21.48 23.46 -54.78
CA VAL A 542 22.50 22.60 -54.16
C VAL A 542 22.07 21.14 -54.18
N THR A 543 23.04 20.24 -54.27
CA THR A 543 22.83 18.79 -54.43
C THR A 543 23.39 18.01 -53.24
N ASN A 544 23.11 16.70 -53.18
CA ASN A 544 23.57 15.82 -52.11
C ASN A 544 25.11 15.81 -52.05
N GLY A 545 25.67 16.18 -50.91
CA GLY A 545 27.11 16.32 -50.70
C GLY A 545 27.66 17.75 -50.82
N ASP A 546 26.86 18.74 -51.27
CA ASP A 546 27.32 20.14 -51.26
C ASP A 546 27.74 20.55 -49.85
N THR A 547 28.92 21.16 -49.73
CA THR A 547 29.59 21.42 -48.46
C THR A 547 30.01 22.88 -48.40
N ARG A 548 29.53 23.61 -47.39
CA ARG A 548 29.80 25.05 -47.20
C ARG A 548 30.21 25.35 -45.76
N THR A 549 31.10 26.31 -45.58
CA THR A 549 31.59 26.74 -44.27
C THR A 549 30.95 28.04 -43.83
N ALA A 550 30.53 28.12 -42.56
CA ALA A 550 30.01 29.33 -41.93
C ALA A 550 30.69 29.52 -40.57
N GLY A 551 31.65 30.44 -40.49
CA GLY A 551 32.50 30.59 -39.30
C GLY A 551 33.26 29.29 -39.00
N GLY A 552 33.28 28.87 -37.73
CA GLY A 552 33.90 27.61 -37.31
C GLY A 552 33.09 26.33 -37.57
N VAL A 553 32.12 26.35 -38.50
CA VAL A 553 31.15 25.26 -38.69
C VAL A 553 31.06 24.85 -40.17
N THR A 554 31.07 23.55 -40.44
CA THR A 554 30.91 22.99 -41.80
C THR A 554 29.52 22.39 -41.97
N VAL A 555 28.81 22.80 -43.02
CA VAL A 555 27.44 22.38 -43.34
C VAL A 555 27.46 21.52 -44.60
N VAL A 556 26.96 20.29 -44.52
CA VAL A 556 26.86 19.35 -45.65
C VAL A 556 25.39 19.07 -45.96
N VAL A 557 24.96 19.27 -47.21
CA VAL A 557 23.59 19.00 -47.67
C VAL A 557 23.40 17.51 -47.93
N ARG A 558 22.28 16.94 -47.46
CA ARG A 558 21.89 15.55 -47.70
C ARG A 558 20.45 15.46 -48.20
N THR A 559 20.20 14.55 -49.14
CA THR A 559 18.86 14.19 -49.61
C THR A 559 18.61 12.70 -49.45
N GLY A 560 17.37 12.32 -49.13
CA GLY A 560 16.93 10.94 -48.89
C GLY A 560 16.58 10.16 -50.16
N GLY A 561 17.18 10.51 -51.30
CA GLY A 561 16.99 9.85 -52.60
C GLY A 561 18.32 9.46 -53.22
N SER A 562 18.29 8.44 -54.09
CA SER A 562 19.42 7.73 -54.71
C SER A 562 20.61 8.60 -55.20
N PRO A 563 21.81 8.01 -55.35
CA PRO A 563 22.95 8.70 -55.98
C PRO A 563 22.57 9.29 -57.33
N ALA A 564 23.22 10.41 -57.67
CA ALA A 564 22.97 11.18 -58.89
C ALA A 564 23.03 10.30 -60.15
N PRO A 565 22.26 10.63 -61.21
CA PRO A 565 22.30 9.90 -62.46
C PRO A 565 23.74 9.87 -63.00
N VAL A 566 24.19 8.66 -63.33
CA VAL A 566 25.50 8.44 -63.98
C VAL A 566 25.49 9.22 -65.30
N ARG A 567 26.48 10.12 -65.46
CA ARG A 567 26.69 10.86 -66.72
C ARG A 567 26.85 9.88 -67.89
N ASP A 568 26.38 10.32 -69.05
CA ASP A 568 26.29 9.53 -70.28
C ASP A 568 27.56 8.73 -70.57
N ARG A 569 27.41 7.40 -70.69
CA ARG A 569 28.34 6.58 -71.47
C ARG A 569 27.87 6.59 -72.93
N PRO A 570 28.78 6.66 -73.92
CA PRO A 570 28.42 6.45 -75.32
C PRO A 570 27.76 5.08 -75.53
N PRO A 571 26.89 4.92 -76.54
CA PRO A 571 26.17 3.67 -76.76
C PRO A 571 27.13 2.50 -77.04
N PRO A 572 26.83 1.28 -76.54
CA PRO A 572 27.61 0.11 -76.86
C PRO A 572 27.43 -0.31 -78.33
N GLY A 573 28.50 -0.80 -78.96
CA GLY A 573 28.44 -1.45 -80.26
C GLY A 573 27.64 -2.76 -80.23
N PRO A 574 27.33 -3.34 -81.40
CA PRO A 574 26.45 -4.51 -81.50
C PRO A 574 27.03 -5.74 -80.79
N ALA A 575 26.17 -6.48 -80.09
CA ALA A 575 26.53 -7.65 -79.31
C ALA A 575 26.81 -8.89 -80.19
N PRO A 576 27.75 -9.79 -79.79
CA PRO A 576 27.90 -11.10 -80.42
C PRO A 576 26.70 -12.02 -80.13
N GLN A 577 26.43 -12.96 -81.05
CA GLN A 577 25.34 -13.94 -80.90
C GLN A 577 25.65 -15.02 -79.85
N PRO A 578 24.63 -15.57 -79.15
CA PRO A 578 24.81 -16.66 -78.19
C PRO A 578 24.93 -18.04 -78.86
N PRO A 579 25.67 -18.99 -78.26
CA PRO A 579 25.74 -20.38 -78.73
C PRO A 579 24.45 -21.18 -78.42
N PRO A 580 24.16 -22.27 -79.18
CA PRO A 580 22.91 -23.02 -79.06
C PRO A 580 22.89 -24.04 -77.91
N ILE A 581 21.67 -24.36 -77.43
CA ILE A 581 21.40 -25.35 -76.37
C ILE A 581 20.81 -26.64 -76.96
N PRO A 582 21.42 -27.80 -76.68
CA PRO A 582 20.75 -29.11 -76.62
C PRO A 582 20.87 -29.72 -75.20
N GLY A 583 20.01 -30.59 -74.66
CA GLY A 583 18.75 -31.23 -75.05
C GLY A 583 18.33 -32.20 -73.91
N PRO A 584 17.07 -32.68 -73.80
CA PRO A 584 16.58 -33.36 -72.58
C PRO A 584 16.99 -34.85 -72.47
N PRO A 585 17.08 -35.43 -71.25
CA PRO A 585 17.43 -36.84 -71.04
C PRO A 585 16.21 -37.79 -71.02
N PRO A 586 16.32 -39.03 -71.56
CA PRO A 586 15.34 -40.10 -71.38
C PRO A 586 15.71 -41.12 -70.27
N ALA A 587 14.77 -42.01 -69.93
CA ALA A 587 14.81 -42.90 -68.77
C ALA A 587 15.43 -44.31 -69.00
N ALA A 588 15.65 -45.05 -67.90
CA ALA A 588 16.31 -46.37 -67.81
C ALA A 588 15.40 -47.57 -68.20
N PRO A 589 15.92 -48.84 -68.29
CA PRO A 589 16.00 -49.72 -67.10
C PRO A 589 17.21 -50.72 -67.04
N ALA A 590 17.24 -51.58 -66.00
CA ALA A 590 18.32 -52.53 -65.60
C ALA A 590 18.12 -53.99 -66.13
N PRO A 591 18.92 -55.08 -65.81
CA PRO A 591 19.23 -55.58 -64.43
C PRO A 591 20.54 -56.42 -64.14
N ARG A 592 20.91 -56.52 -62.84
CA ARG A 592 21.54 -57.66 -62.05
C ARG A 592 22.93 -58.24 -62.47
N ALA A 593 23.74 -58.89 -61.58
CA ALA A 593 23.47 -59.53 -60.27
C ALA A 593 24.66 -59.59 -59.26
N THR A 594 24.32 -59.66 -57.95
CA THR A 594 25.02 -60.34 -56.79
C THR A 594 26.46 -59.96 -56.41
N ALA A 595 26.84 -59.78 -55.12
CA ALA A 595 26.19 -59.92 -53.80
C ALA A 595 26.83 -58.90 -52.79
N ALA A 596 26.65 -58.86 -51.45
CA ALA A 596 26.00 -59.74 -50.46
C ALA A 596 25.43 -58.93 -49.24
N LEU A 597 25.33 -59.54 -48.04
CA LEU A 597 24.65 -59.08 -46.80
C LEU A 597 25.34 -59.72 -45.54
N PRO A 598 24.91 -59.54 -44.25
CA PRO A 598 23.84 -58.70 -43.64
C PRO A 598 24.24 -57.88 -42.35
N GLY A 599 23.27 -57.16 -41.74
CA GLY A 599 23.28 -56.70 -40.31
C GLY A 599 22.47 -57.65 -39.39
N PRO A 600 21.66 -57.22 -38.37
CA PRO A 600 21.54 -55.91 -37.65
C PRO A 600 21.17 -55.94 -36.11
N VAL A 601 21.48 -54.88 -35.31
CA VAL A 601 20.67 -54.30 -34.14
C VAL A 601 20.47 -55.19 -32.84
N PRO A 602 20.00 -54.78 -31.60
CA PRO A 602 20.00 -53.53 -30.75
C PRO A 602 20.54 -53.63 -29.25
N ALA A 603 20.67 -52.47 -28.56
CA ALA A 603 20.39 -52.07 -27.13
C ALA A 603 20.63 -52.89 -25.81
N ARG A 604 21.36 -52.25 -24.84
CA ARG A 604 21.29 -52.26 -23.32
C ARG A 604 21.49 -53.60 -22.53
N PRO A 605 21.70 -53.64 -21.18
CA PRO A 605 22.01 -52.60 -20.15
C PRO A 605 23.16 -52.96 -19.13
N ALA A 606 23.34 -52.11 -18.09
CA ALA A 606 23.78 -52.40 -16.70
C ALA A 606 25.28 -52.53 -16.29
N GLU A 607 25.49 -52.16 -15.00
CA GLU A 607 26.69 -52.03 -14.13
C GLU A 607 27.29 -53.39 -13.64
N PRO A 608 28.50 -53.50 -13.01
CA PRO A 608 28.87 -52.82 -11.73
C PRO A 608 30.35 -52.41 -11.44
N GLU A 609 30.47 -51.41 -10.55
CA GLU A 609 31.30 -51.31 -9.31
C GLU A 609 32.55 -52.20 -9.09
N TYR A 610 33.76 -51.61 -8.84
CA TYR A 610 34.49 -51.58 -7.54
C TYR A 610 35.94 -51.02 -7.63
N ASP A 611 36.31 -50.19 -6.62
CA ASP A 611 37.61 -49.91 -5.95
C ASP A 611 38.95 -49.43 -6.58
N ASP A 612 39.49 -48.42 -5.85
CA ASP A 612 40.84 -48.29 -5.25
C ASP A 612 42.05 -47.56 -5.89
N LEU A 613 42.43 -46.47 -5.16
CA LEU A 613 43.80 -46.11 -4.72
C LEU A 613 44.75 -45.35 -5.71
N PRO A 614 45.79 -44.61 -5.22
CA PRO A 614 45.81 -43.16 -5.42
C PRO A 614 47.10 -42.60 -6.06
N MET A 615 47.15 -41.28 -6.32
CA MET A 615 48.37 -40.56 -6.75
C MET A 615 48.64 -39.28 -5.91
N PRO A 616 49.91 -38.87 -5.72
CA PRO A 616 50.31 -38.01 -4.60
C PRO A 616 50.39 -36.50 -4.92
N MET A 617 50.47 -35.69 -3.86
CA MET A 617 50.54 -34.22 -3.92
C MET A 617 51.90 -33.66 -4.40
N GLY A 618 51.84 -32.51 -5.07
CA GLY A 618 52.95 -31.56 -5.23
C GLY A 618 52.59 -30.17 -4.66
N PRO A 619 53.55 -29.38 -4.14
CA PRO A 619 53.27 -28.18 -3.35
C PRO A 619 53.00 -26.89 -4.18
N PRO A 620 52.39 -25.85 -3.58
CA PRO A 620 51.92 -24.66 -4.31
C PRO A 620 52.97 -23.58 -4.52
N ALA A 621 52.72 -22.70 -5.50
CA ALA A 621 53.51 -21.49 -5.77
C ALA A 621 52.76 -20.20 -5.35
N LEU A 622 53.54 -19.16 -5.05
CA LEU A 622 53.13 -17.93 -4.36
C LEU A 622 52.26 -16.97 -5.22
N THR A 623 51.23 -16.40 -4.60
CA THR A 623 50.44 -15.28 -5.16
C THR A 623 50.83 -13.94 -4.53
N ARG A 624 50.98 -12.90 -5.36
CA ARG A 624 51.01 -11.49 -4.91
C ARG A 624 49.58 -10.92 -4.83
N PRO A 625 49.30 -9.96 -3.94
CA PRO A 625 47.94 -9.51 -3.66
C PRO A 625 47.40 -8.51 -4.68
N ALA A 626 46.08 -8.52 -4.88
CA ALA A 626 45.33 -7.49 -5.58
C ALA A 626 44.77 -6.45 -4.59
N THR A 627 44.67 -5.19 -5.02
CA THR A 627 44.05 -4.09 -4.26
C THR A 627 42.52 -4.22 -4.22
N PRO A 628 41.86 -4.01 -3.07
CA PRO A 628 40.40 -4.05 -2.98
C PRO A 628 39.75 -2.79 -3.58
N SER A 629 38.59 -2.98 -4.23
CA SER A 629 37.70 -1.88 -4.62
C SER A 629 36.96 -1.35 -3.39
N ILE A 630 36.66 -0.06 -3.40
CA ILE A 630 35.79 0.58 -2.39
C ILE A 630 34.32 0.22 -2.65
N LEU A 631 33.50 0.23 -1.59
CA LEU A 631 32.12 -0.28 -1.51
C LEU A 631 31.99 -1.79 -1.28
N ASP A 632 32.44 -2.25 -0.11
CA ASP A 632 31.68 -3.14 0.78
C ASP A 632 32.26 -3.03 2.20
N LEU A 633 31.42 -2.59 3.15
CA LEU A 633 31.58 -2.53 4.63
C LEU A 633 30.21 -1.96 5.12
N ASP A 634 29.31 -2.76 5.70
CA ASP A 634 29.32 -3.27 7.10
C ASP A 634 28.81 -2.19 8.11
N ASP A 635 28.18 -2.50 9.24
CA ASP A 635 28.15 -3.78 9.96
C ASP A 635 26.97 -3.92 10.96
N SER A 636 26.81 -5.12 11.54
CA SER A 636 26.21 -5.34 12.86
C SER A 636 26.75 -6.63 13.53
N PRO A 637 26.90 -6.67 14.86
CA PRO A 637 28.25 -6.75 15.43
C PRO A 637 28.55 -7.98 16.31
N VAL A 638 29.83 -8.34 16.47
CA VAL A 638 30.32 -9.18 17.60
C VAL A 638 31.65 -8.66 18.16
N ALA A 639 31.86 -8.85 19.46
CA ALA A 639 32.88 -8.22 20.30
C ALA A 639 34.22 -8.98 20.40
N THR A 640 35.29 -8.25 20.80
CA THR A 640 36.42 -8.81 21.58
C THR A 640 37.00 -7.83 22.60
N ALA A 641 37.16 -8.33 23.84
CA ALA A 641 38.13 -8.01 24.91
C ALA A 641 38.51 -6.54 25.28
N ARG A 642 38.48 -6.27 26.60
CA ARG A 642 38.89 -5.02 27.28
C ARG A 642 40.40 -4.96 27.58
N PRO A 643 40.93 -3.74 27.77
CA PRO A 643 41.86 -3.43 28.87
C PRO A 643 41.32 -2.37 29.86
N ALA A 644 42.08 -2.14 30.93
CA ALA A 644 41.72 -1.49 32.21
C ALA A 644 40.97 -0.13 32.18
N VAL A 645 40.17 0.10 33.24
CA VAL A 645 39.34 1.29 33.49
C VAL A 645 40.09 2.35 34.33
N PRO A 646 40.21 3.61 33.88
CA PRO A 646 40.40 4.77 34.74
C PRO A 646 39.06 5.23 35.34
N ALA A 647 39.06 5.66 36.60
CA ALA A 647 37.82 6.06 37.30
C ALA A 647 37.13 7.28 36.65
N PRO A 648 35.78 7.34 36.63
CA PRO A 648 35.05 8.46 36.03
C PRO A 648 35.07 9.72 36.90
N ALA A 649 35.25 10.87 36.25
CA ALA A 649 35.15 12.18 36.88
C ALA A 649 33.72 12.49 37.37
N PRO A 650 33.54 13.33 38.42
CA PRO A 650 32.23 13.58 39.03
C PRO A 650 31.29 14.41 38.14
N LYS A 651 29.99 14.15 38.26
CA LYS A 651 28.93 14.88 37.54
C LYS A 651 28.76 16.33 38.06
N PRO A 652 28.33 17.29 37.22
CA PRO A 652 28.02 18.64 37.67
C PRO A 652 26.84 18.69 38.65
N VAL A 653 26.95 19.52 39.69
CA VAL A 653 25.93 19.75 40.71
C VAL A 653 24.94 20.84 40.24
N PRO A 654 23.62 20.69 40.44
CA PRO A 654 22.64 21.73 40.12
C PRO A 654 22.73 22.92 41.12
N PRO A 655 22.55 24.17 40.66
CA PRO A 655 22.65 25.34 41.54
C PRO A 655 21.51 25.42 42.57
N ALA A 656 21.86 25.87 43.78
CA ALA A 656 20.96 25.94 44.93
C ALA A 656 19.95 27.10 44.83
N ARG A 657 18.81 26.95 45.54
CA ARG A 657 17.74 27.95 45.64
C ARG A 657 18.20 29.20 46.42
N SER A 658 18.04 30.38 45.84
CA SER A 658 18.17 31.67 46.53
C SER A 658 16.86 32.06 47.25
N ALA A 659 16.97 32.70 48.41
CA ALA A 659 15.85 33.12 49.25
C ALA A 659 15.00 34.28 48.66
N PRO A 660 13.72 34.43 49.06
CA PRO A 660 12.84 35.47 48.53
C PRO A 660 13.06 36.87 49.16
N PRO A 661 12.89 37.97 48.41
CA PRO A 661 12.94 39.34 48.91
C PRO A 661 11.60 39.83 49.53
N PRO A 662 11.61 40.93 50.33
CA PRO A 662 10.43 41.43 51.06
C PRO A 662 9.44 42.25 50.22
N PRO A 663 8.17 42.42 50.67
CA PRO A 663 7.10 43.05 49.90
C PRO A 663 7.08 44.59 50.01
N LYS A 664 6.56 45.26 48.97
CA LYS A 664 6.23 46.71 48.93
C LYS A 664 4.94 46.98 48.11
N PRO A 665 4.31 48.16 48.24
CA PRO A 665 2.83 48.31 48.29
C PRO A 665 2.11 48.56 46.93
N PRO A 666 0.76 48.53 46.89
CA PRO A 666 -0.05 48.62 45.65
C PRO A 666 -0.54 50.04 45.29
N VAL A 667 -1.39 50.13 44.24
CA VAL A 667 -2.23 51.26 43.72
C VAL A 667 -1.71 51.91 42.41
N PRO A 668 -2.52 52.28 41.38
CA PRO A 668 -3.81 51.75 40.87
C PRO A 668 -3.79 51.49 39.31
N THR A 669 -4.93 51.15 38.68
CA THR A 669 -5.04 51.06 37.19
C THR A 669 -6.33 51.72 36.65
N ALA A 670 -6.26 52.35 35.46
CA ALA A 670 -7.41 53.00 34.80
C ALA A 670 -7.44 52.88 33.26
N ALA A 671 -8.54 52.32 32.75
CA ALA A 671 -9.32 52.61 31.51
C ALA A 671 -8.76 52.67 30.04
N LYS A 672 -9.44 51.86 29.18
CA LYS A 672 -9.97 52.15 27.79
C LYS A 672 -9.02 52.19 26.55
N PRO A 673 -9.52 52.11 25.27
CA PRO A 673 -10.86 51.73 24.71
C PRO A 673 -10.86 50.75 23.47
N VAL A 674 -12.01 50.67 22.75
CA VAL A 674 -12.56 49.64 21.79
C VAL A 674 -12.56 50.06 20.29
N ALA A 675 -12.61 49.10 19.32
CA ALA A 675 -13.25 49.21 17.96
C ALA A 675 -13.33 47.84 17.19
N PRO A 676 -14.21 47.64 16.14
CA PRO A 676 -15.04 46.41 16.07
C PRO A 676 -15.17 45.74 14.61
N PRO A 677 -16.25 45.04 14.12
CA PRO A 677 -16.12 43.77 13.36
C PRO A 677 -16.95 43.62 12.02
N ALA A 678 -16.91 42.44 11.34
CA ALA A 678 -17.89 41.94 10.31
C ALA A 678 -17.41 40.58 9.66
N PRO A 679 -18.21 39.81 8.86
CA PRO A 679 -19.64 39.46 8.94
C PRO A 679 -19.98 37.94 8.66
N LYS A 680 -21.29 37.58 8.75
CA LYS A 680 -21.98 36.29 8.40
C LYS A 680 -22.25 36.16 6.87
N PRO A 681 -22.72 35.03 6.24
CA PRO A 681 -23.96 34.25 6.56
C PRO A 681 -23.92 32.74 6.06
N PRO A 682 -25.01 32.01 5.67
CA PRO A 682 -26.47 32.01 6.00
C PRO A 682 -27.11 30.62 6.41
N GLY A 683 -28.29 30.66 7.07
CA GLY A 683 -29.52 29.98 6.55
C GLY A 683 -29.89 28.52 6.95
N PRO A 684 -31.11 28.25 7.51
CA PRO A 684 -31.52 26.91 8.01
C PRO A 684 -32.83 26.33 7.41
N ALA A 685 -33.28 25.17 7.92
CA ALA A 685 -34.63 24.61 7.77
C ALA A 685 -35.20 24.07 9.13
N PRO A 686 -36.53 23.94 9.34
CA PRO A 686 -37.14 24.10 10.68
C PRO A 686 -37.95 22.91 11.23
N ALA A 687 -38.30 22.93 12.53
CA ALA A 687 -39.39 22.11 13.10
C ALA A 687 -40.01 22.61 14.43
N THR A 688 -41.34 22.76 14.45
CA THR A 688 -42.32 22.53 15.55
C THR A 688 -42.31 23.30 16.89
N ALA A 689 -43.51 23.51 17.45
CA ALA A 689 -43.80 24.30 18.67
C ALA A 689 -44.12 23.42 19.93
N PRO A 690 -43.92 23.93 21.16
CA PRO A 690 -44.08 23.16 22.41
C PRO A 690 -45.40 23.38 23.20
N LYS A 691 -45.70 22.44 24.11
CA LYS A 691 -46.83 22.46 25.07
C LYS A 691 -46.54 23.35 26.32
N PRO A 692 -47.57 23.83 27.05
CA PRO A 692 -47.38 24.68 28.22
C PRO A 692 -46.84 23.90 29.44
N GLY A 693 -45.76 24.41 30.03
CA GLY A 693 -45.21 23.94 31.31
C GLY A 693 -45.67 24.79 32.49
N THR A 694 -45.32 24.36 33.71
CA THR A 694 -45.54 25.12 34.96
C THR A 694 -44.98 26.54 34.85
N PRO A 695 -45.62 27.58 35.42
CA PRO A 695 -45.23 28.99 35.24
C PRO A 695 -43.79 29.29 35.67
N ASP A 696 -43.22 28.47 36.55
CA ASP A 696 -41.84 28.61 37.01
C ASP A 696 -40.74 28.14 36.04
N SER A 697 -41.11 27.48 34.94
CA SER A 697 -40.19 26.71 34.10
C SER A 697 -40.13 27.28 32.67
N CYS A 698 -38.93 27.39 32.10
CA CYS A 698 -38.76 27.97 30.76
C CYS A 698 -39.59 27.21 29.71
N PRO A 699 -40.51 27.85 28.96
CA PRO A 699 -41.45 27.14 28.07
C PRO A 699 -40.84 26.36 26.89
N THR A 700 -39.51 26.41 26.70
CA THR A 700 -38.80 25.71 25.61
C THR A 700 -37.91 24.57 26.11
N CYS A 701 -37.32 24.67 27.31
CA CYS A 701 -36.43 23.62 27.85
C CYS A 701 -36.89 23.02 29.19
N GLY A 702 -37.99 23.51 29.78
CA GLY A 702 -38.55 22.98 31.03
C GLY A 702 -37.70 23.20 32.28
N ARG A 703 -36.55 23.87 32.20
CA ARG A 703 -35.70 24.14 33.37
C ARG A 703 -36.36 25.15 34.30
N LYS A 704 -36.45 24.80 35.58
CA LYS A 704 -36.89 25.65 36.68
C LYS A 704 -35.67 26.34 37.31
N ALA A 705 -35.73 27.66 37.51
CA ALA A 705 -34.73 28.41 38.27
C ALA A 705 -35.18 28.50 39.74
N PRO A 706 -34.30 28.25 40.72
CA PRO A 706 -34.65 28.35 42.14
C PRO A 706 -34.74 29.81 42.63
N ASP A 707 -35.75 30.06 43.49
CA ASP A 707 -35.83 31.12 44.51
C ASP A 707 -35.92 32.62 44.15
N GLN A 708 -36.44 33.04 42.98
CA GLN A 708 -36.96 34.41 42.81
C GLN A 708 -38.24 34.51 41.95
N SER A 709 -39.15 35.44 42.30
CA SER A 709 -40.39 35.75 41.56
C SER A 709 -40.24 37.02 40.72
N GLY A 710 -40.49 36.92 39.40
CA GLY A 710 -40.34 38.02 38.44
C GLY A 710 -40.08 37.48 37.03
N GLU A 711 -39.82 38.34 36.04
CA GLU A 711 -39.37 37.94 34.70
C GLU A 711 -38.04 37.18 34.78
N ARG A 712 -37.94 36.01 34.14
CA ARG A 712 -36.80 35.10 34.26
C ARG A 712 -36.04 34.96 32.96
N TYR A 713 -34.73 35.15 32.97
CA TYR A 713 -33.90 34.89 31.79
C TYR A 713 -33.34 33.45 31.80
N CYS A 714 -33.61 32.69 30.75
CA CYS A 714 -33.05 31.35 30.55
C CYS A 714 -31.75 31.41 29.75
N MET A 715 -30.59 31.30 30.40
CA MET A 715 -29.27 31.24 29.72
C MET A 715 -29.16 30.11 28.68
N VAL A 716 -29.97 29.06 28.76
CA VAL A 716 -29.94 27.92 27.82
C VAL A 716 -30.76 28.17 26.56
N CYS A 717 -31.78 29.02 26.64
CA CYS A 717 -32.66 29.36 25.52
C CYS A 717 -32.55 30.82 25.08
N ASP A 718 -31.59 31.56 25.64
CA ASP A 718 -31.31 32.99 25.42
C ASP A 718 -32.57 33.86 25.30
N ARG A 719 -33.43 33.78 26.33
CA ARG A 719 -34.68 34.56 26.37
C ARG A 719 -35.22 34.77 27.76
N THR A 720 -35.95 35.86 27.95
CA THR A 720 -36.84 36.06 29.10
C THR A 720 -38.15 35.28 28.96
N PHE A 721 -38.75 34.88 30.08
CA PHE A 721 -40.02 34.17 30.20
C PHE A 721 -40.66 34.41 31.59
#